data_AF-A0A9D3TGG4-F1
#
_entry.id   AF-A0A9D3TGG4-F1
#
_cell.length_a   1.000
_cell.length_b   1.000
_cell.length_c   1.000
_cell.angle_alpha   90.00
_cell.angle_beta   90.00
_cell.angle_gamma   90.00
#
_symmetry.space_group_name_H-M   'P 1'
#
loop_
_entity.id
_entity.type
_entity.pdbx_description
1 polymer ?
#
loop_
_entity_poly.entity_id
_entity_poly.type
_entity_poly.pdbx_seq_one_letter_code
_entity_poly.pdbx_strand_id
1 'polypeptide(L)'
;MPKREEFLRSVSHDKTKDFLNFISLHRDSADPFDLDEVLQELPKSQREELWEGLLRLLSDALVAFPIERWNAGIDDDSDDEMEVEVSPELKRTMAVMAGVTEVATASVAIIQEGDAYGSLLQCAGILNGILSSLPASEVPVQLGILQLCERWWQMELGPEIKRLWSIHEVLLSVDFKAEESKGIVDLLLQCYLSVAYIMREEGRRFLTFLFSWNVDFIHMIHGTIKNQLQYFAKVVTEHVAEIYFRAWKKASGVFLQEIETRCIQDLMEYGVLLHRNSPVRAKVRQILSYFHNQKLRQGVDEMLHRLYKPILWRSLKAPNFEVRANAAFLLAGAFPIHDPSVNGEKINEAIQKQLDILFSLLEDPQPLVRSTAVLGVCTVLARYWEMIPPTVLTDFLKKLVTELAADVSSADVRCSVSMCMAIILDNNLSHLLMEQLLPVLKNSLHDHSEKVRVAFVDLLLKIKAVRAAKFWNVCSIEHLLARLAIDSAPMNPMAARKFYQHAYAYTAPANIAKLMMTIRRCLDACIHATRDKDPDETDCNNKENVTVLEEDILTVQDTATMASLLEVVVILWRSIHRSLELNQDAFQYTVTKFAAVLPEYFRVFQDERCTAPLILIASFMPAAAIPTFSCGVLSKLRKLEDGAEESQYGTLIDCLCNWGQVGHILEVITDWLSDSLPQSTQGKKRRVSIQETSVAKPDLGLDYLEYLLIYTSKRDCLLAVKQSQLNHLLKSLSAWKTLLYAGMSSSEASVGQSQVETALRAFTFHGRLSAHLQHKFSEGRDYFLGLESSAAWIVERALPFMVTPDEGGVSQQQLALAKRVIESYLTVCRDVVMVGLADEEFKGQVLHLCLSVLKSEKGCLCMVPLLSVLKEVAEDCLARSAQRQSEQLAILLSIVCDVFQKVLETIMCRLRKDPKEGMQLCHAAVVVLGDFLNTIQDWKAIGSEAINGVFSTISAAIIVEIRHSLHKISCAEEVTTPESVQDLPPLSSCLLGVILKSPNVTRSFLTDLNASVDSGDIDSVTGLAAVLNILAVVRHMGKNKSELKSIVVSIQRQLQKHYPITGEDTGNVKRVIYESAIKTLNEMLML
;
A
#
# COMPACT_ATOMS: atom_id res chain seq x y z
N MET A 1 14.13 38.55 -43.44
CA MET A 1 13.63 37.21 -43.02
C MET A 1 14.19 36.95 -41.63
N PRO A 2 13.48 36.24 -40.73
CA PRO A 2 14.04 35.94 -39.41
C PRO A 2 15.30 35.08 -39.59
N LYS A 3 16.43 35.43 -38.95
CA LYS A 3 17.75 34.74 -39.05
C LYS A 3 17.65 33.22 -38.90
N ARG A 4 16.63 32.75 -38.18
CA ARG A 4 16.26 31.35 -37.98
C ARG A 4 15.85 30.57 -39.23
N GLU A 5 15.05 31.14 -40.13
CA GLU A 5 14.70 30.48 -41.41
C GLU A 5 15.93 30.37 -42.32
N GLU A 6 16.84 31.33 -42.21
CA GLU A 6 18.08 31.36 -42.96
C GLU A 6 19.06 30.29 -42.46
N PHE A 7 19.17 30.12 -41.14
CA PHE A 7 19.92 29.01 -40.53
C PHE A 7 19.37 27.65 -40.93
N LEU A 8 18.06 27.40 -40.81
CA LEU A 8 17.45 26.12 -41.21
C LEU A 8 17.73 25.79 -42.69
N ARG A 9 17.58 26.77 -43.59
CA ARG A 9 17.89 26.57 -45.01
C ARG A 9 19.38 26.38 -45.29
N SER A 10 20.26 26.83 -44.40
CA SER A 10 21.71 26.67 -44.55
C SER A 10 22.16 25.22 -44.35
N VAL A 11 21.41 24.41 -43.58
CA VAL A 11 21.71 23.00 -43.29
C VAL A 11 21.35 22.10 -44.49
N SER A 12 22.09 22.28 -45.59
CA SER A 12 21.96 21.50 -46.82
C SER A 12 23.30 21.39 -47.54
N HIS A 13 23.47 20.32 -48.33
CA HIS A 13 24.70 20.08 -49.09
C HIS A 13 25.09 21.26 -50.00
N ASP A 14 24.11 21.89 -50.65
CA ASP A 14 24.34 23.00 -51.59
C ASP A 14 24.76 24.32 -50.92
N LYS A 15 24.57 24.43 -49.60
CA LYS A 15 24.83 25.64 -48.81
C LYS A 15 25.81 25.42 -47.66
N THR A 16 26.73 24.45 -47.78
CA THR A 16 27.71 24.14 -46.72
C THR A 16 28.47 25.36 -46.21
N LYS A 17 28.80 26.32 -47.09
CA LYS A 17 29.52 27.54 -46.68
C LYS A 17 28.67 28.44 -45.80
N ASP A 18 27.38 28.56 -46.09
CA ASP A 18 26.45 29.35 -45.29
C ASP A 18 26.26 28.72 -43.91
N PHE A 19 26.15 27.39 -43.85
CA PHE A 19 26.09 26.64 -42.59
C PHE A 19 27.33 26.89 -41.72
N LEU A 20 28.53 26.71 -42.28
CA LEU A 20 29.79 26.94 -41.55
C LEU A 20 29.95 28.40 -41.11
N ASN A 21 29.45 29.35 -41.89
CA ASN A 21 29.41 30.76 -41.49
C ASN A 21 28.54 30.96 -40.24
N PHE A 22 27.35 30.35 -40.18
CA PHE A 22 26.51 30.42 -38.97
C PHE A 22 27.19 29.80 -37.74
N ILE A 23 27.90 28.68 -37.91
CA ILE A 23 28.70 28.09 -36.82
C ILE A 23 29.82 29.04 -36.39
N SER A 24 30.49 29.71 -37.33
CA SER A 24 31.52 30.69 -36.99
C SER A 24 30.97 31.92 -36.27
N LEU A 25 29.76 32.38 -36.64
CA LEU A 25 29.07 33.48 -35.97
C LEU A 25 28.69 33.11 -34.53
N HIS A 26 28.24 31.87 -34.30
CA HIS A 26 27.97 31.37 -32.96
C HIS A 26 29.21 31.35 -32.06
N ARG A 27 30.39 31.08 -32.64
CA ARG A 27 31.68 31.09 -31.91
C ARG A 27 32.20 32.50 -31.65
N ASP A 28 31.70 33.51 -32.34
CA ASP A 28 32.08 34.90 -32.10
C ASP A 28 31.18 35.53 -31.02
N SER A 29 31.72 35.61 -29.80
CA SER A 29 31.03 36.23 -28.66
C SER A 29 30.57 37.69 -28.86
N ALA A 30 31.04 38.36 -29.93
CA ALA A 30 30.62 39.72 -30.29
C ALA A 30 29.43 39.77 -31.27
N ASP A 31 29.04 38.67 -31.90
CA ASP A 31 27.88 38.61 -32.80
C ASP A 31 26.59 38.26 -32.02
N PRO A 32 25.43 38.85 -32.37
CA PRO A 32 24.15 38.53 -31.72
C PRO A 32 23.54 37.18 -32.13
N PHE A 33 24.23 36.33 -32.89
CA PHE A 33 23.73 35.00 -33.27
C PHE A 33 24.10 33.94 -32.21
N ASP A 34 23.10 33.48 -31.45
CA ASP A 34 23.24 32.36 -30.51
C ASP A 34 22.46 31.13 -31.01
N LEU A 35 23.19 30.03 -31.20
CA LEU A 35 22.63 28.76 -31.65
C LEU A 35 21.63 28.19 -30.65
N ASP A 36 21.89 28.27 -29.35
CA ASP A 36 21.01 27.73 -28.30
C ASP A 36 19.67 28.49 -28.26
N GLU A 37 19.71 29.82 -28.41
CA GLU A 37 18.49 30.65 -28.49
C GLU A 37 17.66 30.30 -29.73
N VAL A 38 18.30 30.22 -30.90
CA VAL A 38 17.62 29.91 -32.17
C VAL A 38 16.95 28.52 -32.12
N LEU A 39 17.62 27.54 -31.53
CA LEU A 39 17.13 26.17 -31.40
C LEU A 39 15.93 26.08 -30.44
N GLN A 40 15.94 26.80 -29.31
CA GLN A 40 14.81 26.83 -28.36
C GLN A 40 13.51 27.38 -28.96
N GLU A 41 13.61 28.30 -29.92
CA GLU A 41 12.43 28.90 -30.55
C GLU A 41 11.81 28.03 -31.67
N LEU A 42 12.49 26.96 -32.13
CA LEU A 42 12.01 26.10 -33.21
C LEU A 42 10.75 25.29 -32.78
N PRO A 43 9.62 25.31 -33.53
CA PRO A 43 8.53 24.38 -33.33
C PRO A 43 8.98 22.99 -33.76
N LYS A 44 8.25 21.99 -33.27
CA LYS A 44 8.49 20.58 -33.54
C LYS A 44 8.83 20.26 -35.01
N SER A 45 8.03 20.73 -35.97
CA SER A 45 8.26 20.41 -37.40
C SER A 45 9.61 20.94 -37.93
N GLN A 46 10.06 22.09 -37.43
CA GLN A 46 11.35 22.68 -37.84
C GLN A 46 12.53 22.03 -37.14
N ARG A 47 12.35 21.53 -35.91
CA ARG A 47 13.37 20.71 -35.23
C ARG A 47 13.60 19.40 -35.97
N GLU A 48 12.52 18.71 -36.35
CA GLU A 48 12.59 17.46 -37.11
C GLU A 48 13.24 17.69 -38.49
N GLU A 49 12.87 18.76 -39.19
CA GLU A 49 13.50 19.17 -40.46
C GLU A 49 15.00 19.45 -40.31
N LEU A 50 15.40 20.17 -39.25
CA LEU A 50 16.80 20.44 -38.93
C LEU A 50 17.59 19.14 -38.75
N TRP A 51 17.07 18.21 -37.95
CA TRP A 51 17.77 16.95 -37.65
C TRP A 51 17.92 16.05 -38.87
N GLU A 52 16.92 16.00 -39.74
CA GLU A 52 17.06 15.35 -41.05
C GLU A 52 18.11 16.06 -41.92
N GLY A 53 18.13 17.40 -41.91
CA GLY A 53 19.12 18.19 -42.61
C GLY A 53 20.55 17.89 -42.14
N LEU A 54 20.77 17.81 -40.83
CA LEU A 54 22.07 17.46 -40.23
C LEU A 54 22.52 16.05 -40.65
N LEU A 55 21.61 15.08 -40.64
CA LEU A 55 21.92 13.71 -41.02
C LEU A 55 22.33 13.60 -42.49
N ARG A 56 21.60 14.28 -43.37
CA ARG A 56 21.95 14.35 -44.81
C ARG A 56 23.29 15.04 -45.00
N LEU A 57 23.50 16.19 -44.36
CA LEU A 57 24.74 16.96 -44.47
C LEU A 57 25.96 16.16 -43.98
N LEU A 58 25.84 15.44 -42.87
CA LEU A 58 26.88 14.55 -42.36
C LEU A 58 27.16 13.39 -43.31
N SER A 59 26.10 12.73 -43.78
CA SER A 59 26.22 11.58 -44.70
C SER A 59 26.87 11.99 -46.01
N ASP A 60 26.45 13.12 -46.60
CA ASP A 60 27.00 13.63 -47.86
C ASP A 60 28.47 14.03 -47.71
N ALA A 61 28.86 14.63 -46.58
CA ALA A 61 30.27 14.97 -46.31
C ALA A 61 31.16 13.73 -46.19
N LEU A 62 30.66 12.67 -45.56
CA LEU A 62 31.38 11.38 -45.44
C LEU A 62 31.45 10.62 -46.77
N VAL A 63 30.42 10.72 -47.62
CA VAL A 63 30.44 10.15 -48.97
C VAL A 63 31.40 10.91 -49.88
N ALA A 64 31.43 12.24 -49.79
CA ALA A 64 32.33 13.08 -50.57
C ALA A 64 33.80 12.82 -50.23
N PHE A 65 34.12 12.57 -48.95
CA PHE A 65 35.47 12.24 -48.52
C PHE A 65 35.48 11.05 -47.52
N PRO A 66 35.56 9.80 -48.04
CA PRO A 66 35.50 8.58 -47.23
C PRO A 66 36.63 8.45 -46.21
N ILE A 67 36.37 7.69 -45.14
CA ILE A 67 37.25 7.50 -43.98
C ILE A 67 38.63 6.96 -44.40
N GLU A 68 38.68 6.11 -45.43
CA GLU A 68 39.92 5.52 -45.95
C GLU A 68 40.90 6.57 -46.49
N ARG A 69 40.41 7.78 -46.83
CA ARG A 69 41.22 8.88 -47.37
C ARG A 69 41.73 9.85 -46.30
N TRP A 70 41.28 9.73 -45.05
CA TRP A 70 41.64 10.68 -43.98
C TRP A 70 43.11 10.61 -43.59
N ASN A 71 43.74 9.45 -43.81
CA ASN A 71 45.15 9.19 -43.50
C ASN A 71 46.00 8.93 -44.77
N ALA A 72 45.50 9.24 -45.97
CA ALA A 72 46.13 8.89 -47.26
C ALA A 72 47.40 9.71 -47.62
N GLY A 73 48.12 10.23 -46.63
CA GLY A 73 49.37 10.97 -46.79
C GLY A 73 50.44 10.63 -45.75
N ILE A 74 50.23 9.59 -44.93
CA ILE A 74 51.24 9.06 -44.01
C ILE A 74 51.81 7.79 -44.66
N ASP A 75 52.68 7.96 -45.66
CA ASP A 75 53.57 6.86 -46.07
C ASP A 75 54.68 6.76 -45.01
N ASP A 76 54.80 5.60 -44.40
CA ASP A 76 55.63 5.28 -43.23
C ASP A 76 57.15 5.23 -43.54
N ASP A 77 57.63 5.86 -44.62
CA ASP A 77 58.99 5.65 -45.16
C ASP A 77 59.70 6.90 -45.77
N SER A 78 59.33 8.13 -45.40
CA SER A 78 60.15 9.31 -45.78
C SER A 78 60.42 10.26 -44.60
N ASP A 79 61.67 10.27 -44.15
CA ASP A 79 62.28 11.12 -43.11
C ASP A 79 62.41 12.61 -43.48
N ASP A 80 61.67 13.08 -44.49
CA ASP A 80 61.64 14.50 -44.86
C ASP A 80 60.37 15.16 -44.30
N GLU A 81 60.55 16.07 -43.34
CA GLU A 81 59.56 17.05 -42.90
C GLU A 81 59.13 17.95 -44.07
N MET A 82 58.27 17.44 -44.95
CA MET A 82 57.45 18.26 -45.83
C MET A 82 56.08 18.39 -45.17
N GLU A 83 55.64 19.63 -44.95
CA GLU A 83 54.24 19.93 -44.57
C GLU A 83 53.31 19.26 -45.59
N VAL A 84 52.71 18.12 -45.23
CA VAL A 84 51.69 17.48 -46.05
C VAL A 84 50.52 18.47 -46.13
N GLU A 85 50.35 19.10 -47.28
CA GLU A 85 49.22 20.00 -47.54
C GLU A 85 47.92 19.22 -47.28
N VAL A 86 47.29 19.49 -46.13
CA VAL A 86 46.01 18.89 -45.77
C VAL A 86 45.00 19.24 -46.86
N SER A 87 44.50 18.21 -47.55
CA SER A 87 43.56 18.37 -48.66
C SER A 87 42.44 19.37 -48.28
N PRO A 88 42.13 20.35 -49.14
CA PRO A 88 41.06 21.30 -48.88
C PRO A 88 39.69 20.61 -48.71
N GLU A 89 39.54 19.41 -49.27
CA GLU A 89 38.35 18.57 -49.12
C GLU A 89 38.28 17.95 -47.72
N LEU A 90 39.41 17.46 -47.19
CA LEU A 90 39.50 16.94 -45.81
C LEU A 90 39.21 18.04 -44.78
N LYS A 91 39.79 19.23 -44.95
CA LYS A 91 39.49 20.41 -44.09
C LYS A 91 38.01 20.75 -44.11
N ARG A 92 37.36 20.67 -45.28
CA ARG A 92 35.93 20.93 -45.41
C ARG A 92 35.09 19.86 -44.71
N THR A 93 35.43 18.57 -44.86
CA THR A 93 34.74 17.47 -44.19
C THR A 93 34.87 17.58 -42.67
N MET A 94 36.07 17.87 -42.13
CA MET A 94 36.27 18.05 -40.69
C MET A 94 35.52 19.27 -40.14
N ALA A 95 35.49 20.39 -40.88
CA ALA A 95 34.71 21.56 -40.49
C ALA A 95 33.20 21.28 -40.45
N VAL A 96 32.68 20.52 -41.42
CA VAL A 96 31.26 20.11 -41.43
C VAL A 96 30.97 19.17 -40.27
N MET A 97 31.83 18.19 -39.99
CA MET A 97 31.68 17.29 -38.85
C MET A 97 31.67 18.06 -37.53
N ALA A 98 32.60 19.00 -37.35
CA ALA A 98 32.64 19.86 -36.16
C ALA A 98 31.34 20.66 -36.01
N GLY A 99 30.87 21.31 -37.08
CA GLY A 99 29.63 22.09 -37.06
C GLY A 99 28.39 21.24 -36.81
N VAL A 100 28.29 20.05 -37.43
CA VAL A 100 27.19 19.11 -37.18
C VAL A 100 27.22 18.63 -35.74
N THR A 101 28.39 18.32 -35.20
CA THR A 101 28.55 17.87 -33.81
C THR A 101 28.10 18.95 -32.83
N GLU A 102 28.44 20.21 -33.08
CA GLU A 102 28.07 21.36 -32.25
C GLU A 102 26.55 21.58 -32.25
N VAL A 103 25.91 21.60 -33.43
CA VAL A 103 24.45 21.72 -33.55
C VAL A 103 23.72 20.50 -32.98
N ALA A 104 24.27 19.30 -33.18
CA ALA A 104 23.70 18.09 -32.60
C ALA A 104 23.75 18.13 -31.07
N THR A 105 24.84 18.63 -30.49
CA THR A 105 25.04 18.74 -29.03
C THR A 105 24.05 19.72 -28.41
N ALA A 106 23.90 20.89 -29.02
CA ALA A 106 22.90 21.87 -28.61
C ALA A 106 21.47 21.34 -28.79
N SER A 107 21.23 20.59 -29.88
CA SER A 107 19.92 19.99 -30.17
C SER A 107 19.47 18.97 -29.13
N VAL A 108 20.38 18.27 -28.44
CA VAL A 108 20.03 17.32 -27.37
C VAL A 108 19.26 18.01 -26.24
N ALA A 109 19.67 19.24 -25.89
CA ALA A 109 19.11 19.96 -24.74
C ALA A 109 17.66 20.44 -24.95
N ILE A 110 17.18 20.46 -26.20
CA ILE A 110 15.88 21.02 -26.58
C ILE A 110 14.84 19.97 -27.01
N ILE A 111 15.16 18.67 -26.93
CA ILE A 111 14.24 17.58 -27.29
C ILE A 111 13.03 17.59 -26.35
N GLN A 112 11.82 17.60 -26.92
CA GLN A 112 10.56 17.63 -26.17
C GLN A 112 9.77 16.31 -26.31
N GLU A 113 8.83 16.06 -25.38
CA GLU A 113 7.98 14.87 -25.40
C GLU A 113 7.11 14.83 -26.67
N GLY A 114 7.30 13.80 -27.50
CA GLY A 114 6.61 13.62 -28.77
C GLY A 114 7.40 14.02 -30.03
N ASP A 115 8.62 14.53 -29.91
CA ASP A 115 9.50 14.81 -31.07
C ASP A 115 10.05 13.53 -31.72
N ALA A 116 10.14 13.49 -33.05
CA ALA A 116 10.75 12.39 -33.80
C ALA A 116 12.26 12.63 -34.04
N TYR A 117 13.09 12.40 -33.02
CA TYR A 117 14.53 12.65 -33.05
C TYR A 117 15.38 11.51 -33.65
N GLY A 118 14.79 10.58 -34.40
CA GLY A 118 15.49 9.42 -34.97
C GLY A 118 16.68 9.82 -35.86
N SER A 119 16.54 10.88 -36.64
CA SER A 119 17.62 11.41 -37.50
C SER A 119 18.78 11.98 -36.69
N LEU A 120 18.48 12.67 -35.58
CA LEU A 120 19.49 13.22 -34.68
C LEU A 120 20.26 12.10 -33.95
N LEU A 121 19.56 11.06 -33.52
CA LEU A 121 20.19 9.87 -32.92
C LEU A 121 21.11 9.15 -33.92
N GLN A 122 20.70 9.06 -35.19
CA GLN A 122 21.55 8.51 -36.25
C GLN A 122 22.80 9.37 -36.48
N CYS A 123 22.70 10.71 -36.42
CA CYS A 123 23.88 11.58 -36.47
C CYS A 123 24.86 11.25 -35.35
N ALA A 124 24.38 11.16 -34.10
CA ALA A 124 25.22 10.83 -32.95
C ALA A 124 25.87 9.44 -33.11
N GLY A 125 25.12 8.45 -33.61
CA GLY A 125 25.64 7.12 -33.90
C GLY A 125 26.75 7.11 -34.96
N ILE A 126 26.58 7.85 -36.07
CA ILE A 126 27.58 7.97 -37.12
C ILE A 126 28.84 8.67 -36.59
N LEU A 127 28.67 9.83 -35.92
CA LEU A 127 29.77 10.61 -35.35
C LEU A 127 30.58 9.80 -34.33
N ASN A 128 29.92 9.03 -33.47
CA ASN A 128 30.59 8.15 -32.53
C ASN A 128 31.30 6.98 -33.24
N GLY A 129 30.69 6.39 -34.27
CA GLY A 129 31.27 5.27 -35.03
C GLY A 129 32.58 5.61 -35.74
N ILE A 130 32.78 6.89 -36.11
CA ILE A 130 33.98 7.37 -36.80
C ILE A 130 35.05 7.96 -35.86
N LEU A 131 34.77 8.06 -34.55
CA LEU A 131 35.66 8.68 -33.56
C LEU A 131 37.05 8.04 -33.53
N SER A 132 37.13 6.71 -33.60
CA SER A 132 38.39 5.96 -33.60
C SER A 132 39.20 6.07 -34.90
N SER A 133 38.58 6.59 -35.96
CA SER A 133 39.19 6.74 -37.28
C SER A 133 39.65 8.17 -37.57
N LEU A 134 39.35 9.13 -36.67
CA LEU A 134 39.73 10.53 -36.83
C LEU A 134 41.25 10.72 -36.76
N PRO A 135 41.85 11.58 -37.62
CA PRO A 135 43.26 11.92 -37.53
C PRO A 135 43.63 12.51 -36.16
N ALA A 136 44.84 12.23 -35.68
CA ALA A 136 45.31 12.72 -34.39
C ALA A 136 45.37 14.26 -34.29
N SER A 137 45.39 14.97 -35.43
CA SER A 137 45.36 16.43 -35.49
C SER A 137 43.99 17.03 -35.15
N GLU A 138 42.91 16.26 -35.24
CA GLU A 138 41.51 16.74 -35.10
C GLU A 138 40.94 16.53 -33.69
N VAL A 139 41.75 16.83 -32.66
CA VAL A 139 41.36 16.78 -31.24
C VAL A 139 40.06 17.54 -30.94
N PRO A 140 39.79 18.75 -31.51
CA PRO A 140 38.54 19.47 -31.24
C PRO A 140 37.29 18.71 -31.68
N VAL A 141 37.36 17.98 -32.80
CA VAL A 141 36.23 17.17 -33.30
C VAL A 141 36.02 15.96 -32.39
N GLN A 142 37.10 15.30 -31.96
CA GLN A 142 37.03 14.20 -31.00
C GLN A 142 36.37 14.62 -29.68
N LEU A 143 36.81 15.75 -29.11
CA LEU A 143 36.24 16.31 -27.88
C LEU A 143 34.77 16.70 -28.06
N GLY A 144 34.40 17.30 -29.19
CA GLY A 144 33.01 17.64 -29.48
C GLY A 144 32.11 16.40 -29.55
N ILE A 145 32.59 15.30 -30.15
CA ILE A 145 31.83 14.05 -30.24
C ILE A 145 31.66 13.42 -28.85
N LEU A 146 32.70 13.46 -28.00
CA LEU A 146 32.60 12.99 -26.63
C LEU A 146 31.61 13.82 -25.80
N GLN A 147 31.63 15.14 -25.94
CA GLN A 147 30.67 16.05 -25.30
C GLN A 147 29.23 15.78 -25.77
N LEU A 148 29.02 15.54 -27.07
CA LEU A 148 27.73 15.12 -27.61
C LEU A 148 27.24 13.84 -26.92
N CYS A 149 28.10 12.83 -26.82
CA CYS A 149 27.78 11.55 -26.19
C CYS A 149 27.44 11.71 -24.70
N GLU A 150 28.23 12.52 -23.97
CA GLU A 150 27.97 12.82 -22.56
C GLU A 150 26.62 13.54 -22.36
N ARG A 151 26.36 14.57 -23.17
CA ARG A 151 25.11 15.34 -23.15
C ARG A 151 23.90 14.45 -23.41
N TRP A 152 24.02 13.55 -24.39
CA TRP A 152 23.00 12.57 -24.73
C TRP A 152 22.70 11.61 -23.57
N TRP A 153 23.76 11.14 -22.89
CA TRP A 153 23.64 10.24 -21.76
C TRP A 153 22.97 10.91 -20.55
N GLN A 154 23.31 12.17 -20.26
CA GLN A 154 22.71 12.95 -19.19
C GLN A 154 21.19 13.18 -19.39
N MET A 155 20.74 13.33 -20.64
CA MET A 155 19.32 13.50 -20.95
C MET A 155 18.49 12.22 -20.70
N GLU A 156 19.01 11.04 -21.07
CA GLU A 156 18.23 9.79 -21.05
C GLU A 156 18.25 9.03 -19.73
N LEU A 157 19.12 9.38 -18.78
CA LEU A 157 19.15 8.80 -17.42
C LEU A 157 17.96 9.23 -16.52
N GLY A 158 16.99 9.96 -17.07
CA GLY A 158 15.69 10.26 -16.48
C GLY A 158 14.71 9.05 -16.40
N PRO A 159 13.41 9.26 -16.16
CA PRO A 159 12.44 8.19 -15.89
C PRO A 159 12.11 7.24 -17.08
N GLU A 160 12.72 7.41 -18.25
CA GLU A 160 12.36 6.71 -19.50
C GLU A 160 13.25 5.50 -19.81
N ILE A 161 13.07 4.43 -19.04
CA ILE A 161 13.81 3.15 -19.12
C ILE A 161 13.83 2.51 -20.54
N LYS A 162 12.89 2.84 -21.42
CA LYS A 162 12.85 2.32 -22.80
C LYS A 162 13.91 2.94 -23.72
N ARG A 163 14.34 4.19 -23.45
CA ARG A 163 15.28 4.95 -24.29
C ARG A 163 16.74 4.59 -23.99
N LEU A 164 17.07 4.31 -22.73
CA LEU A 164 18.42 3.86 -22.34
C LEU A 164 18.92 2.59 -23.06
N TRP A 165 18.02 1.69 -23.47
CA TRP A 165 18.42 0.54 -24.28
C TRP A 165 18.81 0.94 -25.71
N SER A 166 18.24 1.99 -26.32
CA SER A 166 18.61 2.38 -27.69
C SER A 166 20.03 2.94 -27.81
N ILE A 167 20.60 3.42 -26.70
CA ILE A 167 21.94 4.04 -26.70
C ILE A 167 23.03 3.13 -26.11
N HIS A 168 22.72 1.91 -25.67
CA HIS A 168 23.70 1.05 -24.98
C HIS A 168 24.99 0.77 -25.78
N GLU A 169 24.93 0.74 -27.11
CA GLU A 169 26.12 0.56 -27.97
C GLU A 169 27.08 1.75 -27.91
N VAL A 170 26.56 2.97 -27.67
CA VAL A 170 27.38 4.18 -27.49
C VAL A 170 28.23 4.06 -26.22
N LEU A 171 27.76 3.35 -25.19
CA LEU A 171 28.57 3.15 -23.98
C LEU A 171 29.86 2.35 -24.27
N LEU A 172 29.86 1.47 -25.29
CA LEU A 172 31.03 0.67 -25.62
C LEU A 172 32.22 1.49 -26.14
N SER A 173 31.98 2.71 -26.65
CA SER A 173 33.03 3.62 -27.10
C SER A 173 33.51 4.59 -26.02
N VAL A 174 32.86 4.61 -24.84
CA VAL A 174 33.29 5.45 -23.70
C VAL A 174 34.47 4.78 -22.98
N ASP A 175 35.61 5.48 -22.90
CA ASP A 175 36.75 5.00 -22.13
C ASP A 175 36.46 5.10 -20.63
N PHE A 176 36.41 3.95 -19.96
CA PHE A 176 36.20 3.86 -18.51
C PHE A 176 37.28 4.57 -17.69
N LYS A 177 38.51 4.70 -18.22
CA LYS A 177 39.64 5.28 -17.49
C LYS A 177 39.77 6.80 -17.64
N ALA A 178 39.03 7.42 -18.57
CA ALA A 178 39.06 8.86 -18.74
C ALA A 178 38.47 9.58 -17.53
N GLU A 179 39.03 10.73 -17.16
CA GLU A 179 38.58 11.51 -16.00
C GLU A 179 37.16 12.07 -16.20
N GLU A 180 36.82 12.38 -17.46
CA GLU A 180 35.51 12.88 -17.91
C GLU A 180 34.39 11.82 -17.74
N SER A 181 34.74 10.52 -17.80
CA SER A 181 33.82 9.40 -17.66
C SER A 181 33.34 9.15 -16.23
N LYS A 182 33.93 9.79 -15.21
CA LYS A 182 33.56 9.60 -13.79
C LYS A 182 32.08 9.91 -13.53
N GLY A 183 31.54 10.97 -14.13
CA GLY A 183 30.14 11.33 -14.01
C GLY A 183 29.20 10.26 -14.55
N ILE A 184 29.55 9.65 -15.69
CA ILE A 184 28.79 8.56 -16.32
C ILE A 184 28.83 7.31 -15.43
N VAL A 185 30.00 6.96 -14.90
CA VAL A 185 30.19 5.81 -14.00
C VAL A 185 29.26 5.92 -12.78
N ASP A 186 29.21 7.08 -12.12
CA ASP A 186 28.35 7.30 -10.96
C ASP A 186 26.86 7.18 -11.31
N LEU A 187 26.45 7.73 -12.45
CA LEU A 187 25.07 7.64 -12.93
C LEU A 187 24.65 6.20 -13.25
N LEU A 188 25.53 5.42 -13.87
CA LEU A 188 25.28 4.01 -14.16
C LEU A 188 25.16 3.16 -12.89
N LEU A 189 25.95 3.46 -11.85
CA LEU A 189 25.82 2.81 -10.55
C LEU A 189 24.50 3.17 -9.85
N GLN A 190 24.04 4.43 -9.98
CA GLN A 190 22.73 4.84 -9.47
C GLN A 190 21.57 4.05 -10.08
N CYS A 191 21.69 3.54 -11.32
CA CYS A 191 20.67 2.68 -11.91
C CYS A 191 20.44 1.38 -11.09
N TYR A 192 21.47 0.86 -10.42
CA TYR A 192 21.34 -0.31 -9.52
C TYR A 192 20.73 0.04 -8.15
N LEU A 193 20.62 1.32 -7.82
CA LEU A 193 19.91 1.80 -6.62
C LEU A 193 18.41 1.99 -6.88
N SER A 194 18.01 2.13 -8.15
CA SER A 194 16.64 2.46 -8.51
C SER A 194 15.77 1.21 -8.69
N VAL A 195 14.79 1.05 -7.79
CA VAL A 195 13.80 -0.04 -7.86
C VAL A 195 13.02 -0.01 -9.17
N ALA A 196 12.75 1.17 -9.73
CA ALA A 196 12.03 1.31 -11.00
C ALA A 196 12.74 0.60 -12.16
N TYR A 197 14.08 0.66 -12.20
CA TYR A 197 14.90 0.01 -13.22
C TYR A 197 14.93 -1.51 -13.04
N ILE A 198 15.14 -1.98 -11.81
CA ILE A 198 15.24 -3.42 -11.50
C ILE A 198 13.89 -4.13 -11.77
N MET A 199 12.77 -3.46 -11.52
CA MET A 199 11.44 -4.04 -11.68
C MET A 199 11.00 -4.17 -13.16
N ARG A 200 11.54 -3.37 -14.09
CA ARG A 200 11.20 -3.43 -15.51
C ARG A 200 12.14 -4.35 -16.29
N GLU A 201 11.62 -5.04 -17.31
CA GLU A 201 12.40 -5.99 -18.12
C GLU A 201 13.48 -5.28 -18.94
N GLU A 202 13.18 -4.12 -19.52
CA GLU A 202 14.12 -3.31 -20.27
C GLU A 202 15.25 -2.79 -19.37
N GLY A 203 14.92 -2.37 -18.14
CA GLY A 203 15.90 -1.98 -17.13
C GLY A 203 16.81 -3.14 -16.73
N ARG A 204 16.25 -4.33 -16.46
CA ARG A 204 17.06 -5.54 -16.18
C ARG A 204 17.98 -5.91 -17.35
N ARG A 205 17.51 -5.78 -18.60
CA ARG A 205 18.33 -6.01 -19.79
C ARG A 205 19.52 -5.05 -19.85
N PHE A 206 19.27 -3.76 -19.63
CA PHE A 206 20.33 -2.74 -19.57
C PHE A 206 21.32 -3.00 -18.43
N LEU A 207 20.83 -3.22 -17.20
CA LEU A 207 21.67 -3.56 -16.05
C LEU A 207 22.45 -4.87 -16.23
N THR A 208 21.95 -5.81 -17.03
CA THR A 208 22.70 -7.02 -17.39
C THR A 208 23.85 -6.68 -18.34
N PHE A 209 23.60 -5.79 -19.31
CA PHE A 209 24.61 -5.37 -20.29
C PHE A 209 25.80 -4.66 -19.64
N LEU A 210 25.59 -3.87 -18.59
CA LEU A 210 26.67 -3.14 -17.91
C LEU A 210 27.77 -4.04 -17.34
N PHE A 211 27.48 -5.31 -17.02
CA PHE A 211 28.50 -6.29 -16.62
C PHE A 211 29.49 -6.65 -17.74
N SER A 212 29.18 -6.31 -19.00
CA SER A 212 30.05 -6.54 -20.16
C SER A 212 30.83 -5.30 -20.60
N TRP A 213 30.64 -4.15 -19.93
CA TRP A 213 31.27 -2.90 -20.34
C TRP A 213 32.75 -2.82 -19.94
N ASN A 214 33.07 -3.04 -18.66
CA ASN A 214 34.44 -3.00 -18.17
C ASN A 214 34.62 -3.95 -16.97
N VAL A 215 35.77 -4.62 -16.88
CA VAL A 215 36.08 -5.60 -15.82
C VAL A 215 36.13 -4.96 -14.43
N ASP A 216 36.78 -3.80 -14.29
CA ASP A 216 36.88 -3.08 -13.03
C ASP A 216 35.49 -2.57 -12.57
N PHE A 217 34.63 -2.23 -13.53
CA PHE A 217 33.27 -1.78 -13.25
C PHE A 217 32.38 -2.88 -12.65
N ILE A 218 32.61 -4.16 -12.97
CA ILE A 218 31.89 -5.30 -12.34
C ILE A 218 32.04 -5.27 -10.82
N HIS A 219 33.25 -4.96 -10.33
CA HIS A 219 33.52 -4.87 -8.91
C HIS A 219 32.72 -3.74 -8.25
N MET A 220 32.63 -2.59 -8.91
CA MET A 220 31.84 -1.43 -8.45
C MET A 220 30.34 -1.74 -8.42
N ILE A 221 29.81 -2.42 -9.45
CA ILE A 221 28.42 -2.88 -9.49
C ILE A 221 28.13 -3.80 -8.30
N HIS A 222 28.99 -4.79 -8.07
CA HIS A 222 28.80 -5.75 -6.98
C HIS A 222 28.87 -5.08 -5.60
N GLY A 223 29.82 -4.17 -5.38
CA GLY A 223 29.90 -3.37 -4.16
C GLY A 223 28.63 -2.53 -3.93
N THR A 224 28.13 -1.90 -4.98
CA THR A 224 26.89 -1.10 -4.95
C THR A 224 25.67 -1.93 -4.54
N ILE A 225 25.50 -3.10 -5.17
CA ILE A 225 24.41 -4.02 -4.84
C ILE A 225 24.52 -4.53 -3.39
N LYS A 226 25.73 -4.91 -2.94
CA LYS A 226 25.96 -5.37 -1.55
C LYS A 226 25.58 -4.32 -0.52
N ASN A 227 25.96 -3.06 -0.75
CA ASN A 227 25.64 -1.95 0.16
C ASN A 227 24.13 -1.69 0.27
N GLN A 228 23.36 -1.99 -0.77
CA GLN A 228 21.91 -1.81 -0.77
C GLN A 228 21.11 -3.05 -0.38
N LEU A 229 21.74 -4.22 -0.30
CA LEU A 229 21.06 -5.51 -0.23
C LEU A 229 20.10 -5.61 0.97
N GLN A 230 20.40 -4.95 2.09
CA GLN A 230 19.53 -4.93 3.28
C GLN A 230 18.21 -4.19 3.07
N TYR A 231 18.18 -3.22 2.15
CA TYR A 231 17.00 -2.38 1.87
C TYR A 231 16.12 -2.97 0.77
N PHE A 232 16.61 -3.94 0.00
CA PHE A 232 15.83 -4.54 -1.07
C PHE A 232 14.70 -5.43 -0.54
N ALA A 233 13.48 -5.19 -1.04
CA ALA A 233 12.36 -6.09 -0.84
C ALA A 233 12.63 -7.47 -1.47
N LYS A 234 11.87 -8.49 -1.06
CA LYS A 234 12.05 -9.88 -1.54
C LYS A 234 11.95 -9.98 -3.07
N VAL A 235 10.98 -9.30 -3.69
CA VAL A 235 10.77 -9.31 -5.15
C VAL A 235 11.94 -8.65 -5.88
N VAL A 236 12.41 -7.50 -5.39
CA VAL A 236 13.58 -6.80 -5.98
C VAL A 236 14.84 -7.69 -5.93
N THR A 237 15.04 -8.41 -4.83
CA THR A 237 16.19 -9.32 -4.66
C THR A 237 16.17 -10.47 -5.67
N GLU A 238 14.98 -10.97 -6.03
CA GLU A 238 14.81 -12.00 -7.05
C GLU A 238 15.23 -11.49 -8.44
N HIS A 239 14.86 -10.27 -8.79
CA HIS A 239 15.28 -9.62 -10.03
C HIS A 239 16.78 -9.28 -10.05
N VAL A 240 17.37 -8.93 -8.90
CA VAL A 240 18.84 -8.79 -8.79
C VAL A 240 19.53 -10.13 -9.03
N ALA A 241 19.00 -11.23 -8.49
CA ALA A 241 19.52 -12.57 -8.75
C ALA A 241 19.45 -12.94 -10.23
N GLU A 242 18.35 -12.59 -10.89
CA GLU A 242 18.17 -12.74 -12.33
C GLU A 242 19.19 -11.93 -13.14
N ILE A 243 19.48 -10.68 -12.76
CA ILE A 243 20.52 -9.85 -13.41
C ILE A 243 21.88 -10.54 -13.32
N TYR A 244 22.30 -10.99 -12.13
CA TYR A 244 23.56 -11.74 -11.98
C TYR A 244 23.59 -13.00 -12.84
N PHE A 245 22.50 -13.77 -12.86
CA PHE A 245 22.42 -15.00 -13.64
C PHE A 245 22.52 -14.73 -15.15
N ARG A 246 21.81 -13.72 -15.66
CA ARG A 246 21.85 -13.33 -17.07
C ARG A 246 23.22 -12.77 -17.46
N ALA A 247 23.86 -12.01 -16.59
CA ALA A 247 25.20 -11.47 -16.80
C ALA A 247 26.24 -12.60 -16.89
N TRP A 248 26.24 -13.51 -15.91
CA TRP A 248 27.10 -14.70 -15.92
C TRP A 248 26.88 -15.55 -17.19
N LYS A 249 25.62 -15.79 -17.58
CA LYS A 249 25.32 -16.64 -18.73
C LYS A 249 25.79 -16.06 -20.07
N LYS A 250 25.91 -14.74 -20.18
CA LYS A 250 26.38 -14.03 -21.39
C LYS A 250 27.88 -13.78 -21.40
N ALA A 251 28.52 -13.77 -20.23
CA ALA A 251 29.93 -13.43 -20.12
C ALA A 251 30.86 -14.53 -20.66
N SER A 252 32.04 -14.14 -21.12
CA SER A 252 33.12 -15.03 -21.55
C SER A 252 34.49 -14.44 -21.20
N GLY A 253 35.53 -15.26 -21.24
CA GLY A 253 36.91 -14.83 -20.97
C GLY A 253 37.07 -14.19 -19.58
N VAL A 254 37.76 -13.04 -19.54
CA VAL A 254 38.08 -12.32 -18.30
C VAL A 254 36.84 -11.81 -17.55
N PHE A 255 35.78 -11.41 -18.27
CA PHE A 255 34.53 -10.95 -17.65
C PHE A 255 33.83 -12.08 -16.90
N LEU A 256 33.83 -13.29 -17.47
CA LEU A 256 33.25 -14.47 -16.82
C LEU A 256 34.02 -14.80 -15.53
N GLN A 257 35.35 -14.80 -15.60
CA GLN A 257 36.21 -15.05 -14.44
C GLN A 257 35.94 -14.03 -13.32
N GLU A 258 35.79 -12.75 -13.66
CA GLU A 258 35.53 -11.70 -12.67
C GLU A 258 34.15 -11.86 -12.02
N ILE A 259 33.08 -12.09 -12.80
CA ILE A 259 31.73 -12.33 -12.27
C ILE A 259 31.71 -13.56 -11.35
N GLU A 260 32.37 -14.64 -11.77
CA GLU A 260 32.43 -15.87 -10.98
C GLU A 260 33.18 -15.68 -9.66
N THR A 261 34.38 -15.09 -9.72
CA THR A 261 35.29 -15.02 -8.55
C THR A 261 34.97 -13.85 -7.61
N ARG A 262 34.60 -12.67 -8.13
CA ARG A 262 34.35 -11.47 -7.31
C ARG A 262 32.90 -11.25 -6.95
N CYS A 263 31.95 -11.83 -7.68
CA CYS A 263 30.53 -11.63 -7.38
C CYS A 263 29.88 -12.89 -6.83
N ILE A 264 29.82 -13.96 -7.62
CA ILE A 264 29.07 -15.17 -7.26
C ILE A 264 29.76 -15.89 -6.10
N GLN A 265 31.08 -16.09 -6.19
CA GLN A 265 31.83 -16.77 -5.14
C GLN A 265 31.88 -15.95 -3.84
N ASP A 266 31.95 -14.62 -3.91
CA ASP A 266 31.80 -13.74 -2.74
C ASP A 266 30.45 -13.97 -2.03
N LEU A 267 29.35 -13.99 -2.79
CA LEU A 267 28.02 -14.31 -2.23
C LEU A 267 27.97 -15.73 -1.64
N MET A 268 28.65 -16.70 -2.24
CA MET A 268 28.76 -18.06 -1.68
C MET A 268 29.52 -18.08 -0.36
N GLU A 269 30.59 -17.28 -0.21
CA GLU A 269 31.33 -17.12 1.04
C GLU A 269 30.49 -16.45 2.13
N TYR A 270 29.81 -15.34 1.82
CA TYR A 270 28.84 -14.76 2.75
C TYR A 270 27.69 -15.72 3.08
N GLY A 271 27.27 -16.53 2.10
CA GLY A 271 26.25 -17.55 2.28
C GLY A 271 26.59 -18.55 3.40
N VAL A 272 27.87 -18.87 3.61
CA VAL A 272 28.33 -19.75 4.70
C VAL A 272 28.70 -18.97 5.97
N LEU A 273 29.26 -17.76 5.86
CA LEU A 273 29.81 -17.01 6.99
C LEU A 273 28.81 -16.12 7.74
N LEU A 274 27.68 -15.74 7.12
CA LEU A 274 26.74 -14.79 7.73
C LEU A 274 26.04 -15.37 8.97
N HIS A 275 26.07 -14.60 10.06
CA HIS A 275 25.36 -14.89 11.29
C HIS A 275 23.84 -14.94 11.11
N ARG A 276 23.16 -15.70 11.98
CA ARG A 276 21.71 -15.93 11.90
C ARG A 276 20.87 -14.64 11.91
N ASN A 277 21.33 -13.61 12.62
CA ASN A 277 20.65 -12.33 12.78
C ASN A 277 21.03 -11.27 11.74
N SER A 278 21.87 -11.61 10.76
CA SER A 278 22.26 -10.64 9.73
C SER A 278 21.05 -10.26 8.85
N PRO A 279 20.80 -8.95 8.62
CA PRO A 279 19.67 -8.48 7.83
C PRO A 279 19.74 -8.93 6.36
N VAL A 280 20.94 -9.21 5.86
CA VAL A 280 21.17 -9.63 4.47
C VAL A 280 21.19 -11.14 4.27
N ARG A 281 21.20 -11.95 5.34
CA ARG A 281 21.33 -13.43 5.24
C ARG A 281 20.24 -14.06 4.38
N ALA A 282 18.99 -13.67 4.55
CA ALA A 282 17.88 -14.20 3.75
C ALA A 282 18.00 -13.79 2.27
N LYS A 283 18.55 -12.61 1.99
CA LYS A 283 18.71 -12.05 0.64
C LYS A 283 19.82 -12.75 -0.12
N VAL A 284 20.97 -12.97 0.51
CA VAL A 284 22.09 -13.75 -0.06
C VAL A 284 21.62 -15.17 -0.38
N ARG A 285 20.89 -15.81 0.54
CA ARG A 285 20.31 -17.14 0.30
C ARG A 285 19.36 -17.13 -0.90
N GLN A 286 18.48 -16.13 -1.00
CA GLN A 286 17.56 -16.00 -2.13
C GLN A 286 18.31 -15.88 -3.47
N ILE A 287 19.38 -15.08 -3.52
CA ILE A 287 20.20 -14.94 -4.73
C ILE A 287 20.84 -16.28 -5.11
N LEU A 288 21.49 -16.96 -4.17
CA LEU A 288 22.13 -18.25 -4.44
C LEU A 288 21.11 -19.34 -4.84
N SER A 289 19.95 -19.38 -4.18
CA SER A 289 18.86 -20.31 -4.54
C SER A 289 18.35 -20.09 -5.95
N TYR A 290 18.41 -18.88 -6.50
CA TYR A 290 18.10 -18.64 -7.91
C TYR A 290 19.04 -19.44 -8.82
N PHE A 291 20.34 -19.42 -8.58
CA PHE A 291 21.31 -20.22 -9.35
C PHE A 291 21.07 -21.72 -9.18
N HIS A 292 20.83 -22.18 -7.95
CA HIS A 292 20.57 -23.60 -7.67
C HIS A 292 19.33 -24.14 -8.39
N ASN A 293 18.30 -23.32 -8.57
CA ASN A 293 17.08 -23.72 -9.27
C ASN A 293 17.26 -23.80 -10.80
N GLN A 294 18.36 -23.28 -11.34
CA GLN A 294 18.64 -23.27 -12.79
C GLN A 294 19.60 -24.38 -13.25
N LYS A 295 19.86 -25.41 -12.42
CA LYS A 295 20.80 -26.52 -12.75
C LYS A 295 20.54 -27.23 -14.08
N LEU A 296 19.31 -27.23 -14.57
CA LEU A 296 18.97 -27.79 -15.90
C LEU A 296 19.53 -26.98 -17.08
N ARG A 297 20.02 -25.75 -16.85
CA ARG A 297 20.63 -24.93 -17.89
C ARG A 297 22.11 -25.30 -18.06
N GLN A 298 22.55 -25.38 -19.31
CA GLN A 298 23.93 -25.72 -19.66
C GLN A 298 24.95 -24.84 -18.94
N GLY A 299 26.00 -25.47 -18.39
CA GLY A 299 27.13 -24.83 -17.71
C GLY A 299 26.90 -24.50 -16.23
N VAL A 300 25.66 -24.58 -15.72
CA VAL A 300 25.38 -24.25 -14.30
C VAL A 300 26.03 -25.26 -13.36
N ASP A 301 25.90 -26.57 -13.62
CA ASP A 301 26.50 -27.59 -12.76
C ASP A 301 28.03 -27.50 -12.70
N GLU A 302 28.69 -27.22 -13.83
CA GLU A 302 30.14 -27.02 -13.90
C GLU A 302 30.59 -25.81 -13.07
N MET A 303 29.88 -24.68 -13.20
CA MET A 303 30.15 -23.46 -12.43
C MET A 303 29.91 -23.68 -10.93
N LEU A 304 28.79 -24.31 -10.54
CA LEU A 304 28.52 -24.62 -9.13
C LEU A 304 29.60 -25.55 -8.56
N HIS A 305 30.04 -26.56 -9.32
CA HIS A 305 31.14 -27.44 -8.92
C HIS A 305 32.44 -26.67 -8.70
N ARG A 306 32.84 -25.84 -9.67
CA ARG A 306 34.07 -25.04 -9.61
C ARG A 306 34.06 -24.05 -8.43
N LEU A 307 32.98 -23.30 -8.26
CA LEU A 307 32.92 -22.21 -7.29
C LEU A 307 32.69 -22.67 -5.85
N TYR A 308 31.95 -23.77 -5.63
CA TYR A 308 31.78 -24.32 -4.27
C TYR A 308 32.97 -25.14 -3.79
N LYS A 309 33.79 -25.70 -4.69
CA LYS A 309 34.94 -26.55 -4.35
C LYS A 309 35.85 -25.97 -3.23
N PRO A 310 36.27 -24.69 -3.25
CA PRO A 310 37.09 -24.13 -2.18
C PRO A 310 36.33 -23.74 -0.90
N ILE A 311 34.99 -23.67 -0.92
CA ILE A 311 34.19 -23.05 0.16
C ILE A 311 33.37 -24.08 0.94
N LEU A 312 32.60 -24.91 0.24
CA LEU A 312 31.52 -25.67 0.86
C LEU A 312 32.04 -26.78 1.75
N TRP A 313 32.97 -27.59 1.22
CA TRP A 313 33.50 -28.78 1.89
C TRP A 313 34.30 -28.43 3.16
N ARG A 314 35.02 -27.30 3.16
CA ARG A 314 35.69 -26.78 4.38
C ARG A 314 34.68 -26.29 5.41
N SER A 315 33.63 -25.59 4.96
CA SER A 315 32.61 -24.99 5.83
C SER A 315 31.75 -26.03 6.53
N LEU A 316 31.49 -27.16 5.87
CA LEU A 316 30.79 -28.32 6.45
C LEU A 316 31.55 -28.96 7.62
N LYS A 317 32.88 -28.78 7.68
CA LYS A 317 33.76 -29.29 8.74
C LYS A 317 34.26 -28.19 9.68
N ALA A 318 33.69 -26.98 9.60
CA ALA A 318 34.14 -25.85 10.38
C ALA A 318 33.86 -26.06 11.89
N PRO A 319 34.72 -25.56 12.79
CA PRO A 319 34.46 -25.58 14.24
C PRO A 319 33.15 -24.86 14.62
N ASN A 320 32.83 -23.78 13.90
CA ASN A 320 31.63 -22.98 14.14
C ASN A 320 30.38 -23.68 13.59
N PHE A 321 29.39 -23.91 14.46
CA PHE A 321 28.15 -24.60 14.12
C PHE A 321 27.21 -23.80 13.21
N GLU A 322 27.23 -22.46 13.26
CA GLU A 322 26.44 -21.63 12.33
C GLU A 322 26.97 -21.76 10.91
N VAL A 323 28.30 -21.81 10.76
CA VAL A 323 28.95 -22.03 9.46
C VAL A 323 28.59 -23.41 8.91
N ARG A 324 28.63 -24.46 9.75
CA ARG A 324 28.18 -25.81 9.34
C ARG A 324 26.70 -25.83 8.94
N ALA A 325 25.81 -25.19 9.72
CA ALA A 325 24.39 -25.13 9.41
C ALA A 325 24.10 -24.36 8.11
N ASN A 326 24.78 -23.23 7.89
CA ASN A 326 24.67 -22.49 6.63
C ASN A 326 25.18 -23.30 5.44
N ALA A 327 26.32 -23.99 5.60
CA ALA A 327 26.88 -24.85 4.57
C ALA A 327 25.97 -26.06 4.27
N ALA A 328 25.33 -26.66 5.29
CA ALA A 328 24.34 -27.72 5.12
C ALA A 328 23.15 -27.26 4.27
N PHE A 329 22.64 -26.05 4.53
CA PHE A 329 21.56 -25.44 3.74
C PHE A 329 21.96 -25.25 2.28
N LEU A 330 23.16 -24.72 2.01
CA LEU A 330 23.65 -24.49 0.65
C LEU A 330 23.95 -25.79 -0.09
N LEU A 331 24.50 -26.81 0.60
CA LEU A 331 24.71 -28.13 0.03
C LEU A 331 23.40 -28.73 -0.46
N ALA A 332 22.35 -28.71 0.38
CA ALA A 332 21.05 -29.25 0.02
C ALA A 332 20.40 -28.50 -1.16
N GLY A 333 20.55 -27.17 -1.21
CA GLY A 333 20.06 -26.37 -2.33
C GLY A 333 20.78 -26.68 -3.65
N ALA A 334 22.11 -26.80 -3.61
CA ALA A 334 22.95 -27.03 -4.79
C ALA A 334 23.08 -28.51 -5.19
N PHE A 335 22.59 -29.44 -4.39
CA PHE A 335 22.70 -30.88 -4.61
C PHE A 335 22.06 -31.29 -5.95
N PRO A 336 22.65 -32.23 -6.71
CA PRO A 336 23.98 -32.81 -6.52
C PRO A 336 25.07 -31.92 -7.15
N ILE A 337 26.15 -31.61 -6.41
CA ILE A 337 27.28 -30.86 -6.96
C ILE A 337 28.29 -31.84 -7.58
N HIS A 338 28.48 -31.78 -8.90
CA HIS A 338 29.39 -32.68 -9.61
C HIS A 338 29.94 -32.01 -10.87
N ASP A 339 31.05 -32.53 -11.38
CA ASP A 339 31.60 -32.14 -12.67
C ASP A 339 30.85 -32.91 -13.78
N PRO A 340 30.15 -32.24 -14.70
CA PRO A 340 29.41 -32.92 -15.76
C PRO A 340 30.33 -33.54 -16.84
N SER A 341 31.63 -33.23 -16.86
CA SER A 341 32.58 -33.75 -17.84
C SER A 341 33.14 -35.14 -17.52
N VAL A 342 32.98 -35.62 -16.28
CA VAL A 342 33.51 -36.93 -15.86
C VAL A 342 32.53 -38.07 -16.16
N ASN A 343 33.02 -39.30 -16.14
CA ASN A 343 32.19 -40.48 -16.41
C ASN A 343 31.13 -40.71 -15.31
N GLY A 344 30.06 -41.44 -15.67
CA GLY A 344 28.91 -41.68 -14.78
C GLY A 344 29.28 -42.36 -13.45
N GLU A 345 30.31 -43.21 -13.42
CA GLU A 345 30.81 -43.84 -12.20
C GLU A 345 31.34 -42.80 -11.20
N LYS A 346 32.17 -41.86 -11.64
CA LYS A 346 32.69 -40.79 -10.77
C LYS A 346 31.60 -39.82 -10.31
N ILE A 347 30.57 -39.60 -11.14
CA ILE A 347 29.39 -38.81 -10.73
C ILE A 347 28.66 -39.52 -9.60
N ASN A 348 28.41 -40.83 -9.73
CA ASN A 348 27.75 -41.63 -8.70
C ASN A 348 28.57 -41.66 -7.40
N GLU A 349 29.91 -41.79 -7.48
CA GLU A 349 30.78 -41.68 -6.30
C GLU A 349 30.70 -40.31 -5.62
N ALA A 350 30.64 -39.23 -6.41
CA ALA A 350 30.52 -37.87 -5.88
C ALA A 350 29.15 -37.61 -5.23
N ILE A 351 28.08 -38.18 -5.78
CA ILE A 351 26.74 -38.14 -5.20
C ILE A 351 26.72 -38.94 -3.89
N GLN A 352 27.27 -40.16 -3.87
CA GLN A 352 27.32 -40.97 -2.65
C GLN A 352 28.06 -40.26 -1.52
N LYS A 353 29.23 -39.66 -1.80
CA LYS A 353 29.97 -38.85 -0.81
C LYS A 353 29.14 -37.69 -0.25
N GLN A 354 28.30 -37.05 -1.07
CA GLN A 354 27.41 -35.98 -0.61
C GLN A 354 26.27 -36.51 0.25
N LEU A 355 25.71 -37.68 -0.08
CA LEU A 355 24.70 -38.35 0.75
C LEU A 355 25.30 -38.74 2.10
N ASP A 356 26.52 -39.29 2.14
CA ASP A 356 27.21 -39.62 3.40
C ASP A 356 27.42 -38.37 4.27
N ILE A 357 27.79 -37.24 3.65
CA ILE A 357 27.91 -35.96 4.34
C ILE A 357 26.55 -35.50 4.90
N LEU A 358 25.49 -35.54 4.10
CA LEU A 358 24.14 -35.19 4.55
C LEU A 358 23.69 -36.05 5.74
N PHE A 359 24.03 -37.35 5.72
CA PHE A 359 23.75 -38.25 6.83
C PHE A 359 24.54 -37.86 8.09
N SER A 360 25.85 -37.57 7.95
CA SER A 360 26.67 -37.12 9.09
C SER A 360 26.18 -35.81 9.72
N LEU A 361 25.57 -34.91 8.95
CA LEU A 361 24.99 -33.66 9.45
C LEU A 361 23.73 -33.89 10.31
N LEU A 362 22.99 -34.97 10.07
CA LEU A 362 21.89 -35.39 10.94
C LEU A 362 22.39 -35.87 12.31
N GLU A 363 23.68 -36.17 12.43
CA GLU A 363 24.36 -36.63 13.66
C GLU A 363 25.22 -35.54 14.31
N ASP A 364 25.19 -34.31 13.79
CA ASP A 364 25.98 -33.21 14.33
C ASP A 364 25.65 -32.97 15.81
N PRO A 365 26.63 -32.69 16.69
CA PRO A 365 26.35 -32.44 18.11
C PRO A 365 25.42 -31.25 18.36
N GLN A 366 25.38 -30.27 17.45
CA GLN A 366 24.60 -29.05 17.63
C GLN A 366 23.19 -29.16 17.04
N PRO A 367 22.12 -28.96 17.84
CA PRO A 367 20.74 -29.11 17.37
C PRO A 367 20.38 -28.22 16.17
N LEU A 368 20.98 -27.02 16.05
CA LEU A 368 20.74 -26.14 14.91
C LEU A 368 21.23 -26.73 13.59
N VAL A 369 22.37 -27.44 13.61
CA VAL A 369 22.89 -28.11 12.42
C VAL A 369 21.98 -29.27 12.06
N ARG A 370 21.57 -30.09 13.04
CA ARG A 370 20.64 -31.20 12.81
C ARG A 370 19.29 -30.74 12.26
N SER A 371 18.67 -29.70 12.82
CA SER A 371 17.39 -29.18 12.29
C SER A 371 17.52 -28.62 10.87
N THR A 372 18.65 -27.99 10.55
CA THR A 372 18.93 -27.54 9.18
C THR A 372 19.19 -28.71 8.22
N ALA A 373 19.88 -29.75 8.71
CA ALA A 373 20.13 -30.98 7.97
C ALA A 373 18.83 -31.76 7.70
N VAL A 374 17.88 -31.79 8.64
CA VAL A 374 16.53 -32.36 8.43
C VAL A 374 15.85 -31.70 7.23
N LEU A 375 15.81 -30.35 7.20
CA LEU A 375 15.25 -29.62 6.08
C LEU A 375 15.98 -29.94 4.76
N GLY A 376 17.31 -29.94 4.81
CA GLY A 376 18.14 -30.22 3.65
C GLY A 376 17.92 -31.62 3.07
N VAL A 377 17.95 -32.64 3.93
CA VAL A 377 17.71 -34.04 3.56
C VAL A 377 16.30 -34.19 3.00
N CYS A 378 15.26 -33.72 3.69
CA CYS A 378 13.88 -33.82 3.19
C CYS A 378 13.72 -33.16 1.80
N THR A 379 14.38 -32.03 1.56
CA THR A 379 14.37 -31.35 0.26
C THR A 379 15.06 -32.18 -0.83
N VAL A 380 16.23 -32.74 -0.51
CA VAL A 380 17.00 -33.61 -1.43
C VAL A 380 16.21 -34.88 -1.76
N LEU A 381 15.64 -35.54 -0.75
CA LEU A 381 14.82 -36.74 -0.94
C LEU A 381 13.60 -36.47 -1.81
N ALA A 382 12.88 -35.38 -1.53
CA ALA A 382 11.69 -35.01 -2.29
C ALA A 382 12.00 -34.76 -3.78
N ARG A 383 13.11 -34.04 -4.07
CA ARG A 383 13.47 -33.62 -5.42
C ARG A 383 14.19 -34.69 -6.24
N TYR A 384 14.98 -35.55 -5.60
CA TYR A 384 15.86 -36.52 -6.27
C TYR A 384 15.54 -37.97 -5.90
N TRP A 385 14.28 -38.25 -5.57
CA TRP A 385 13.81 -39.57 -5.10
C TRP A 385 14.25 -40.73 -5.98
N GLU A 386 14.15 -40.62 -7.30
CA GLU A 386 14.51 -41.69 -8.25
C GLU A 386 16.03 -41.85 -8.43
N MET A 387 16.81 -40.81 -8.15
CA MET A 387 18.28 -40.83 -8.27
C MET A 387 18.93 -41.51 -7.07
N ILE A 388 18.28 -41.49 -5.91
CA ILE A 388 18.86 -41.96 -4.65
C ILE A 388 18.57 -43.47 -4.49
N PRO A 389 19.57 -44.30 -4.15
CA PRO A 389 19.34 -45.72 -3.93
C PRO A 389 18.26 -46.01 -2.87
N PRO A 390 17.35 -46.98 -3.08
CA PRO A 390 16.25 -47.26 -2.15
C PRO A 390 16.68 -47.60 -0.71
N THR A 391 17.85 -48.22 -0.56
CA THR A 391 18.45 -48.51 0.75
C THR A 391 18.78 -47.21 1.49
N VAL A 392 19.46 -46.28 0.80
CA VAL A 392 19.83 -44.96 1.33
C VAL A 392 18.57 -44.12 1.66
N LEU A 393 17.54 -44.14 0.80
CA LEU A 393 16.24 -43.51 1.11
C LEU A 393 15.66 -44.02 2.42
N THR A 394 15.64 -45.35 2.59
CA THR A 394 15.10 -45.99 3.79
C THR A 394 15.90 -45.62 5.03
N ASP A 395 17.23 -45.58 4.93
CA ASP A 395 18.12 -45.25 6.05
C ASP A 395 17.92 -43.80 6.50
N PHE A 396 17.83 -42.84 5.56
CA PHE A 396 17.51 -41.45 5.90
C PHE A 396 16.14 -41.33 6.56
N LEU A 397 15.10 -41.93 5.98
CA LEU A 397 13.74 -41.81 6.52
C LEU A 397 13.63 -42.45 7.89
N LYS A 398 14.26 -43.61 8.12
CA LYS A 398 14.35 -44.21 9.46
C LYS A 398 15.04 -43.27 10.44
N LYS A 399 16.23 -42.76 10.11
CA LYS A 399 16.97 -41.79 10.94
C LYS A 399 16.08 -40.60 11.35
N LEU A 400 15.30 -40.06 10.41
CA LEU A 400 14.37 -38.95 10.65
C LEU A 400 13.23 -39.35 11.61
N VAL A 401 12.51 -40.45 11.33
CA VAL A 401 11.28 -40.79 12.08
C VAL A 401 11.51 -41.53 13.39
N THR A 402 12.63 -42.24 13.55
CA THR A 402 12.92 -43.01 14.75
C THR A 402 13.84 -42.28 15.72
N GLU A 403 14.83 -41.53 15.22
CA GLU A 403 15.81 -40.86 16.07
C GLU A 403 15.53 -39.37 16.19
N LEU A 404 15.48 -38.63 15.08
CA LEU A 404 15.35 -37.16 15.15
C LEU A 404 13.95 -36.68 15.58
N ALA A 405 12.90 -37.45 15.28
CA ALA A 405 11.56 -37.21 15.83
C ALA A 405 11.52 -37.36 17.35
N ALA A 406 12.48 -38.08 17.94
CA ALA A 406 12.65 -38.29 19.36
C ALA A 406 13.92 -37.61 19.92
N ASP A 407 14.45 -36.57 19.23
CA ASP A 407 15.66 -35.86 19.66
C ASP A 407 15.50 -35.32 21.08
N VAL A 408 16.31 -35.86 21.99
CA VAL A 408 16.24 -35.57 23.43
C VAL A 408 16.73 -34.17 23.78
N SER A 409 17.60 -33.59 22.93
CA SER A 409 18.30 -32.35 23.25
C SER A 409 17.57 -31.10 22.76
N SER A 410 16.68 -31.21 21.76
CA SER A 410 15.97 -30.05 21.23
C SER A 410 14.62 -30.37 20.61
N ALA A 411 13.60 -29.67 21.10
CA ALA A 411 12.28 -29.66 20.48
C ALA A 411 12.27 -29.01 19.08
N ASP A 412 13.25 -28.17 18.73
CA ASP A 412 13.34 -27.60 17.37
C ASP A 412 13.69 -28.67 16.33
N VAL A 413 14.53 -29.65 16.70
CA VAL A 413 14.84 -30.78 15.82
C VAL A 413 13.61 -31.65 15.61
N ARG A 414 12.93 -32.03 16.70
CA ARG A 414 11.68 -32.81 16.65
C ARG A 414 10.59 -32.12 15.81
N CYS A 415 10.41 -30.81 16.02
CA CYS A 415 9.49 -29.99 15.24
C CYS A 415 9.86 -29.98 13.75
N SER A 416 11.15 -29.81 13.44
CA SER A 416 11.65 -29.78 12.06
C SER A 416 11.37 -31.08 11.31
N VAL A 417 11.42 -32.24 11.98
CA VAL A 417 11.05 -33.51 11.35
C VAL A 417 9.61 -33.48 10.86
N SER A 418 8.65 -33.15 11.73
CA SER A 418 7.24 -33.08 11.35
C SER A 418 6.98 -32.05 10.25
N MET A 419 7.58 -30.86 10.35
CA MET A 419 7.43 -29.79 9.35
C MET A 419 8.00 -30.19 7.99
N CYS A 420 9.21 -30.76 7.96
CA CYS A 420 9.91 -31.05 6.70
C CYS A 420 9.42 -32.35 6.05
N MET A 421 8.79 -33.24 6.81
CA MET A 421 8.17 -34.44 6.24
C MET A 421 7.07 -34.09 5.23
N ALA A 422 6.40 -32.95 5.42
CA ALA A 422 5.42 -32.44 4.47
C ALA A 422 6.00 -32.20 3.06
N ILE A 423 7.30 -31.86 2.97
CA ILE A 423 8.02 -31.64 1.70
C ILE A 423 8.19 -32.96 0.94
N ILE A 424 8.50 -34.05 1.65
CA ILE A 424 8.65 -35.38 1.04
C ILE A 424 7.31 -35.84 0.47
N LEU A 425 6.22 -35.58 1.18
CA LEU A 425 4.85 -35.94 0.77
C LEU A 425 4.35 -35.22 -0.49
N ASP A 426 5.00 -34.14 -0.94
CA ASP A 426 4.72 -33.53 -2.24
C ASP A 426 5.16 -34.42 -3.42
N ASN A 427 6.06 -35.38 -3.17
CA ASN A 427 6.44 -36.39 -4.14
C ASN A 427 5.58 -37.65 -3.95
N ASN A 428 4.71 -37.94 -4.93
CA ASN A 428 3.81 -39.10 -4.90
C ASN A 428 4.53 -40.45 -4.84
N LEU A 429 5.77 -40.54 -5.34
CA LEU A 429 6.57 -41.77 -5.27
C LEU A 429 6.94 -42.14 -3.83
N SER A 430 6.93 -41.17 -2.92
CA SER A 430 7.23 -41.40 -1.51
C SER A 430 6.09 -42.07 -0.75
N HIS A 431 4.84 -41.96 -1.21
CA HIS A 431 3.65 -42.24 -0.41
C HIS A 431 3.61 -43.68 0.12
N LEU A 432 3.97 -44.67 -0.70
CA LEU A 432 3.97 -46.08 -0.29
C LEU A 432 4.93 -46.35 0.88
N LEU A 433 6.15 -45.80 0.81
CA LEU A 433 7.15 -45.96 1.87
C LEU A 433 6.76 -45.14 3.11
N MET A 434 6.23 -43.93 2.89
CA MET A 434 5.78 -43.05 3.95
C MET A 434 4.59 -43.61 4.72
N GLU A 435 3.63 -44.26 4.07
CA GLU A 435 2.48 -44.91 4.73
C GLU A 435 2.94 -45.96 5.75
N GLN A 436 4.06 -46.65 5.49
CA GLN A 436 4.65 -47.63 6.41
C GLN A 436 5.38 -46.98 7.59
N LEU A 437 6.01 -45.82 7.38
CA LEU A 437 6.89 -45.18 8.37
C LEU A 437 6.19 -44.13 9.26
N LEU A 438 5.18 -43.43 8.73
CA LEU A 438 4.46 -42.37 9.45
C LEU A 438 3.85 -42.81 10.79
N PRO A 439 3.28 -44.01 10.96
CA PRO A 439 2.72 -44.45 12.26
C PRO A 439 3.71 -44.44 13.43
N VAL A 440 5.02 -44.46 13.16
CA VAL A 440 6.07 -44.31 14.20
C VAL A 440 5.97 -42.96 14.90
N LEU A 441 5.52 -41.92 14.20
CA LEU A 441 5.42 -40.55 14.70
C LEU A 441 4.23 -40.31 15.64
N LYS A 442 3.36 -41.29 15.89
CA LYS A 442 2.11 -41.15 16.66
C LYS A 442 2.29 -40.45 18.02
N ASN A 443 3.43 -40.66 18.67
CA ASN A 443 3.73 -40.09 19.99
C ASN A 443 4.06 -38.59 19.94
N SER A 444 4.35 -38.04 18.75
CA SER A 444 4.59 -36.59 18.56
C SER A 444 3.36 -35.75 18.90
N LEU A 445 2.15 -36.33 18.82
CA LEU A 445 0.92 -35.68 19.31
C LEU A 445 0.98 -35.40 20.80
N HIS A 446 1.69 -36.24 21.57
CA HIS A 446 1.80 -36.15 23.02
C HIS A 446 3.13 -35.53 23.45
N ASP A 447 3.86 -34.89 22.53
CA ASP A 447 5.12 -34.22 22.86
C ASP A 447 4.90 -33.12 23.91
N HIS A 448 5.85 -32.99 24.83
CA HIS A 448 5.83 -31.96 25.87
C HIS A 448 5.83 -30.55 25.24
N SER A 449 6.57 -30.37 24.16
CA SER A 449 6.67 -29.11 23.44
C SER A 449 5.49 -28.90 22.50
N GLU A 450 4.76 -27.81 22.73
CA GLU A 450 3.59 -27.45 21.93
C GLU A 450 3.90 -27.30 20.43
N LYS A 451 5.03 -26.66 20.09
CA LYS A 451 5.43 -26.47 18.68
C LYS A 451 5.56 -27.80 17.92
N VAL A 452 6.00 -28.86 18.61
CA VAL A 452 6.12 -30.20 18.02
C VAL A 452 4.74 -30.79 17.78
N ARG A 453 3.82 -30.62 18.74
CA ARG A 453 2.42 -31.06 18.59
C ARG A 453 1.73 -30.38 17.41
N VAL A 454 1.87 -29.05 17.29
CA VAL A 454 1.30 -28.27 16.17
C VAL A 454 1.88 -28.75 14.84
N ALA A 455 3.20 -28.87 14.74
CA ALA A 455 3.85 -29.37 13.53
C ALA A 455 3.41 -30.79 13.14
N PHE A 456 3.17 -31.66 14.13
CA PHE A 456 2.64 -33.00 13.89
C PHE A 456 1.19 -32.98 13.39
N VAL A 457 0.33 -32.13 13.95
CA VAL A 457 -1.03 -31.94 13.45
C VAL A 457 -1.02 -31.41 12.01
N ASP A 458 -0.17 -30.43 11.70
CA ASP A 458 0.01 -29.92 10.32
C ASP A 458 0.46 -31.04 9.35
N LEU A 459 1.33 -31.95 9.82
CA LEU A 459 1.71 -33.14 9.04
C LEU A 459 0.51 -34.07 8.79
N LEU A 460 -0.34 -34.34 9.79
CA LEU A 460 -1.57 -35.12 9.61
C LEU A 460 -2.52 -34.48 8.58
N LEU A 461 -2.62 -33.14 8.59
CA LEU A 461 -3.38 -32.38 7.60
C LEU A 461 -2.80 -32.56 6.19
N LYS A 462 -1.46 -32.47 6.06
CA LYS A 462 -0.77 -32.69 4.78
C LYS A 462 -0.99 -34.11 4.25
N ILE A 463 -0.82 -35.13 5.08
CA ILE A 463 -1.05 -36.55 4.73
C ILE A 463 -2.45 -36.74 4.13
N LYS A 464 -3.47 -36.14 4.77
CA LYS A 464 -4.83 -36.17 4.25
C LYS A 464 -4.95 -35.46 2.90
N ALA A 465 -4.39 -34.25 2.77
CA ALA A 465 -4.50 -33.44 1.57
C ALA A 465 -3.92 -34.13 0.34
N VAL A 466 -2.76 -34.76 0.47
CA VAL A 466 -2.10 -35.49 -0.63
C VAL A 466 -2.53 -36.95 -0.78
N ARG A 467 -3.41 -37.43 0.11
CA ARG A 467 -3.90 -38.83 0.16
C ARG A 467 -2.78 -39.87 0.29
N ALA A 468 -1.68 -39.52 0.95
CA ALA A 468 -0.52 -40.40 1.10
C ALA A 468 -0.79 -41.59 2.04
N ALA A 469 -1.64 -41.39 3.05
CA ALA A 469 -2.10 -42.43 3.97
C ALA A 469 -3.42 -42.00 4.61
N LYS A 470 -4.13 -42.94 5.25
CA LYS A 470 -5.24 -42.58 6.15
C LYS A 470 -4.66 -41.99 7.43
N PHE A 471 -4.95 -40.72 7.74
CA PHE A 471 -4.36 -40.07 8.92
C PHE A 471 -4.70 -40.78 10.24
N TRP A 472 -5.87 -41.42 10.34
CA TRP A 472 -6.25 -42.20 11.51
C TRP A 472 -5.47 -43.51 11.68
N ASN A 473 -4.78 -43.99 10.63
CA ASN A 473 -3.81 -45.08 10.74
C ASN A 473 -2.45 -44.59 11.27
N VAL A 474 -2.17 -43.28 11.14
CA VAL A 474 -0.96 -42.64 11.67
C VAL A 474 -1.16 -42.24 13.13
N CYS A 475 -2.30 -41.62 13.45
CA CYS A 475 -2.70 -41.29 14.82
C CYS A 475 -4.21 -41.48 14.99
N SER A 476 -4.62 -42.30 15.95
CA SER A 476 -6.02 -42.65 16.14
C SER A 476 -6.87 -41.44 16.56
N ILE A 477 -8.17 -41.49 16.24
CA ILE A 477 -9.12 -40.42 16.58
C ILE A 477 -9.25 -40.28 18.10
N GLU A 478 -9.15 -41.39 18.83
CA GLU A 478 -9.20 -41.42 20.29
C GLU A 478 -8.02 -40.64 20.90
N HIS A 479 -6.80 -40.81 20.38
CA HIS A 479 -5.64 -40.04 20.83
C HIS A 479 -5.76 -38.54 20.52
N LEU A 480 -6.34 -38.19 19.36
CA LEU A 480 -6.61 -36.80 18.99
C LEU A 480 -7.64 -36.17 19.93
N LEU A 481 -8.73 -36.87 20.23
CA LEU A 481 -9.77 -36.40 21.15
C LEU A 481 -9.28 -36.31 22.60
N ALA A 482 -8.52 -37.30 23.07
CA ALA A 482 -7.93 -37.30 24.41
C ALA A 482 -6.94 -36.14 24.58
N ARG A 483 -6.07 -35.90 23.58
CA ARG A 483 -5.13 -34.78 23.64
C ARG A 483 -5.85 -33.44 23.63
N LEU A 484 -6.92 -33.33 22.84
CA LEU A 484 -7.75 -32.14 22.74
C LEU A 484 -8.48 -31.83 24.05
N ALA A 485 -8.97 -32.84 24.77
CA ALA A 485 -9.54 -32.66 26.11
C ALA A 485 -8.51 -32.07 27.08
N ILE A 486 -7.26 -32.56 27.05
CA ILE A 486 -6.16 -32.08 27.91
C ILE A 486 -5.69 -30.67 27.53
N ASP A 487 -5.43 -30.43 26.25
CA ASP A 487 -4.95 -29.12 25.76
C ASP A 487 -6.08 -28.06 25.75
N SER A 488 -7.36 -28.45 25.94
CA SER A 488 -8.52 -27.55 26.11
C SER A 488 -8.72 -27.01 27.54
N ALA A 489 -7.97 -27.52 28.53
CA ALA A 489 -7.75 -26.83 29.80
C ALA A 489 -6.95 -25.52 29.53
N PRO A 490 -6.90 -24.52 30.45
CA PRO A 490 -6.70 -23.09 30.13
C PRO A 490 -5.34 -22.67 29.52
N MET A 491 -4.52 -23.60 29.01
CA MET A 491 -3.24 -23.31 28.37
C MET A 491 -3.31 -23.01 26.86
N ASN A 492 -4.30 -23.49 26.05
CA ASN A 492 -4.45 -22.98 24.68
C ASN A 492 -5.85 -23.19 23.99
N PRO A 493 -6.85 -22.33 24.28
CA PRO A 493 -8.18 -22.41 23.67
C PRO A 493 -8.22 -22.13 22.14
N MET A 494 -7.22 -21.44 21.58
CA MET A 494 -7.22 -21.08 20.16
C MET A 494 -6.94 -22.27 19.24
N ALA A 495 -6.05 -23.18 19.65
CA ALA A 495 -5.74 -24.39 18.88
C ALA A 495 -6.95 -25.33 18.82
N ALA A 496 -7.62 -25.54 19.95
CA ALA A 496 -8.84 -26.33 20.04
C ALA A 496 -9.99 -25.71 19.21
N ARG A 497 -10.19 -24.39 19.33
CA ARG A 497 -11.19 -23.67 18.53
C ARG A 497 -10.93 -23.81 17.03
N LYS A 498 -9.68 -23.68 16.58
CA LYS A 498 -9.29 -23.86 15.17
C LYS A 498 -9.49 -25.30 14.69
N PHE A 499 -9.13 -26.29 15.50
CA PHE A 499 -9.35 -27.70 15.16
C PHE A 499 -10.83 -28.00 14.94
N TYR A 500 -11.69 -27.65 15.91
CA TYR A 500 -13.13 -27.92 15.83
C TYR A 500 -13.83 -27.09 14.76
N GLN A 501 -13.41 -25.84 14.54
CA GLN A 501 -13.96 -24.99 13.48
C GLN A 501 -13.75 -25.62 12.09
N HIS A 502 -12.66 -26.36 11.90
CA HIS A 502 -12.35 -27.06 10.65
C HIS A 502 -12.71 -28.55 10.66
N ALA A 503 -13.38 -29.07 11.70
CA ALA A 503 -13.74 -30.49 11.81
C ALA A 503 -14.52 -31.01 10.59
N TYR A 504 -15.39 -30.18 9.99
CA TYR A 504 -16.17 -30.51 8.79
C TYR A 504 -15.30 -30.80 7.56
N ALA A 505 -14.09 -30.25 7.50
CA ALA A 505 -13.12 -30.57 6.46
C ALA A 505 -12.51 -31.96 6.67
N TYR A 506 -12.60 -32.52 7.87
CA TYR A 506 -11.90 -33.75 8.29
C TYR A 506 -12.80 -34.98 8.34
N THR A 507 -14.08 -34.81 8.64
CA THR A 507 -15.06 -35.90 8.81
C THR A 507 -16.45 -35.48 8.30
N ALA A 508 -17.30 -36.46 7.98
CA ALA A 508 -18.64 -36.18 7.44
C ALA A 508 -19.51 -35.43 8.48
N PRO A 509 -20.43 -34.54 8.06
CA PRO A 509 -21.34 -33.83 8.96
C PRO A 509 -22.08 -34.73 9.95
N ALA A 510 -22.45 -35.95 9.52
CA ALA A 510 -23.08 -36.95 10.38
C ALA A 510 -22.22 -37.40 11.58
N ASN A 511 -20.89 -37.47 11.40
CA ASN A 511 -19.97 -37.82 12.49
C ASN A 511 -19.78 -36.66 13.47
N ILE A 512 -19.84 -35.42 12.98
CA ILE A 512 -19.79 -34.22 13.81
C ILE A 512 -21.06 -34.10 14.65
N ALA A 513 -22.22 -34.38 14.05
CA ALA A 513 -23.48 -34.45 14.78
C ALA A 513 -23.44 -35.54 15.88
N LYS A 514 -22.85 -36.72 15.60
CA LYS A 514 -22.61 -37.76 16.62
C LYS A 514 -21.67 -37.29 17.74
N LEU A 515 -20.62 -36.54 17.41
CA LEU A 515 -19.72 -35.96 18.40
C LEU A 515 -20.44 -34.94 19.29
N MET A 516 -21.22 -34.04 18.71
CA MET A 516 -22.08 -33.11 19.47
C MET A 516 -23.00 -33.87 20.43
N MET A 517 -23.63 -34.95 19.96
CA MET A 517 -24.48 -35.81 20.80
C MET A 517 -23.70 -36.51 21.92
N THR A 518 -22.43 -36.83 21.70
CA THR A 518 -21.55 -37.46 22.70
C THR A 518 -21.17 -36.45 23.78
N ILE A 519 -20.81 -35.22 23.39
CA ILE A 519 -20.55 -34.13 24.34
C ILE A 519 -21.81 -33.84 25.16
N ARG A 520 -22.99 -33.81 24.53
CA ARG A 520 -24.27 -33.68 25.24
C ARG A 520 -24.48 -34.77 26.28
N ARG A 521 -24.23 -36.04 25.95
CA ARG A 521 -24.33 -37.15 26.92
C ARG A 521 -23.35 -37.00 28.08
N CYS A 522 -22.14 -36.49 27.81
CA CYS A 522 -21.15 -36.19 28.85
C CYS A 522 -21.65 -35.10 29.80
N LEU A 523 -22.22 -34.02 29.27
CA LEU A 523 -22.85 -32.95 30.07
C LEU A 523 -24.04 -33.51 30.88
N ASP A 524 -24.91 -34.31 30.27
CA ASP A 524 -26.05 -34.96 30.95
C ASP A 524 -25.54 -35.86 32.11
N ALA A 525 -24.49 -36.66 31.88
CA ALA A 525 -23.89 -37.51 32.91
C ALA A 525 -23.32 -36.69 34.09
N CYS A 526 -22.70 -35.54 33.82
CA CYS A 526 -22.23 -34.64 34.88
C CYS A 526 -23.38 -34.13 35.75
N ILE A 527 -24.53 -33.79 35.14
CA ILE A 527 -25.74 -33.34 35.85
C ILE A 527 -26.35 -34.48 36.69
N HIS A 528 -26.37 -35.70 36.16
CA HIS A 528 -26.90 -36.87 36.87
C HIS A 528 -26.02 -37.31 38.04
N ALA A 529 -24.68 -37.23 37.91
CA ALA A 529 -23.74 -37.52 38.99
C ALA A 529 -23.92 -36.59 40.22
N THR A 530 -24.47 -35.40 40.03
CA THR A 530 -24.87 -34.51 41.13
C THR A 530 -26.22 -34.87 41.78
N ARG A 531 -27.10 -35.63 41.12
CA ARG A 531 -28.39 -36.09 41.66
C ARG A 531 -28.29 -37.37 42.48
N ASP A 532 -27.40 -38.29 42.11
CA ASP A 532 -27.14 -39.54 42.87
C ASP A 532 -26.48 -39.31 44.25
N LYS A 533 -26.25 -38.05 44.65
CA LYS A 533 -25.82 -37.66 46.00
C LYS A 533 -26.97 -37.18 46.89
N ASP A 534 -28.22 -37.12 46.41
CA ASP A 534 -29.41 -36.95 47.25
C ASP A 534 -29.97 -38.33 47.67
N PRO A 535 -30.36 -38.58 48.94
CA PRO A 535 -30.53 -39.94 49.48
C PRO A 535 -31.90 -40.60 49.22
N ASP A 536 -32.83 -39.94 48.54
CA ASP A 536 -34.22 -40.40 48.40
C ASP A 536 -34.63 -40.47 46.93
N GLU A 537 -34.34 -41.60 46.27
CA GLU A 537 -35.22 -42.24 45.28
C GLU A 537 -34.63 -43.56 44.80
N THR A 538 -35.02 -44.65 45.48
CA THR A 538 -34.92 -46.01 44.95
C THR A 538 -36.03 -46.26 43.95
N ASP A 539 -35.76 -46.33 42.63
CA ASP A 539 -36.18 -47.50 41.83
C ASP A 539 -35.70 -47.55 40.35
N CYS A 540 -35.35 -48.78 39.97
CA CYS A 540 -35.51 -49.46 38.68
C CYS A 540 -34.72 -49.06 37.39
N ASN A 541 -33.71 -49.91 37.13
CA ASN A 541 -33.50 -50.73 35.92
C ASN A 541 -33.59 -50.10 34.52
N ASN A 542 -32.41 -49.84 33.93
CA ASN A 542 -32.02 -50.34 32.60
C ASN A 542 -30.50 -50.20 32.42
N LYS A 543 -29.74 -51.22 32.86
CA LYS A 543 -28.29 -51.31 32.68
C LYS A 543 -27.96 -52.15 31.44
N GLU A 544 -28.11 -51.58 30.25
CA GLU A 544 -27.35 -52.03 29.09
C GLU A 544 -26.91 -50.79 28.29
N ASN A 545 -25.59 -50.61 28.17
CA ASN A 545 -24.83 -49.46 27.62
C ASN A 545 -24.08 -48.57 28.64
N VAL A 546 -23.76 -49.06 29.83
CA VAL A 546 -22.72 -48.44 30.67
C VAL A 546 -21.39 -49.17 30.38
N THR A 547 -20.61 -48.63 29.45
CA THR A 547 -19.23 -49.07 29.23
C THR A 547 -18.28 -47.89 29.39
N VAL A 548 -17.48 -47.97 30.44
CA VAL A 548 -16.19 -47.30 30.70
C VAL A 548 -16.24 -45.78 30.93
N LEU A 549 -16.88 -45.37 32.02
CA LEU A 549 -16.59 -44.11 32.73
C LEU A 549 -16.73 -44.37 34.24
N GLU A 550 -15.94 -45.30 34.77
CA GLU A 550 -15.72 -45.37 36.22
C GLU A 550 -14.32 -44.82 36.50
N GLU A 551 -14.29 -43.52 36.79
CA GLU A 551 -13.44 -42.84 37.79
C GLU A 551 -13.79 -41.34 37.76
N ASP A 552 -14.17 -40.81 38.92
CA ASP A 552 -14.64 -39.43 39.19
C ASP A 552 -13.62 -38.35 38.75
N ILE A 553 -13.82 -37.67 37.61
CA ILE A 553 -12.96 -36.53 37.22
C ILE A 553 -13.74 -35.27 36.81
N LEU A 554 -14.96 -35.38 36.25
CA LEU A 554 -15.72 -34.23 35.76
C LEU A 554 -17.06 -34.10 36.47
N THR A 555 -17.27 -32.96 37.14
CA THR A 555 -18.51 -32.63 37.85
C THR A 555 -19.08 -31.30 37.34
N VAL A 556 -20.33 -31.00 37.66
CA VAL A 556 -20.95 -29.69 37.36
C VAL A 556 -20.16 -28.53 37.99
N GLN A 557 -19.38 -28.79 39.05
CA GLN A 557 -18.55 -27.78 39.73
C GLN A 557 -17.34 -27.34 38.89
N ASP A 558 -16.95 -28.12 37.87
CA ASP A 558 -15.88 -27.78 36.93
C ASP A 558 -16.38 -26.80 35.85
N THR A 559 -16.86 -25.63 36.29
CA THR A 559 -17.60 -24.67 35.45
C THR A 559 -16.83 -24.18 34.23
N ALA A 560 -15.49 -24.08 34.33
CA ALA A 560 -14.63 -23.75 33.20
C ALA A 560 -14.67 -24.82 32.11
N THR A 561 -14.60 -26.10 32.49
CA THR A 561 -14.65 -27.23 31.56
C THR A 561 -16.04 -27.37 30.96
N MET A 562 -17.10 -27.17 31.74
CA MET A 562 -18.48 -27.16 31.23
C MET A 562 -18.70 -26.06 30.19
N ALA A 563 -18.21 -24.85 30.46
CA ALA A 563 -18.25 -23.74 29.51
C ALA A 563 -17.51 -24.08 28.20
N SER A 564 -16.31 -24.67 28.29
CA SER A 564 -15.53 -25.09 27.12
C SER A 564 -16.24 -26.19 26.32
N LEU A 565 -16.85 -27.18 26.96
CA LEU A 565 -17.60 -28.23 26.26
C LEU A 565 -18.81 -27.66 25.52
N LEU A 566 -19.54 -26.73 26.14
CA LEU A 566 -20.66 -26.02 25.50
C LEU A 566 -20.17 -25.17 24.31
N GLU A 567 -19.03 -24.52 24.44
CA GLU A 567 -18.42 -23.76 23.34
C GLU A 567 -18.01 -24.65 22.17
N VAL A 568 -17.44 -25.83 22.45
CA VAL A 568 -17.13 -26.82 21.40
C VAL A 568 -18.40 -27.24 20.65
N VAL A 569 -19.52 -27.46 21.36
CA VAL A 569 -20.82 -27.73 20.71
C VAL A 569 -21.22 -26.58 19.80
N VAL A 570 -21.08 -25.31 20.23
CA VAL A 570 -21.36 -24.14 19.38
C VAL A 570 -20.52 -24.15 18.11
N ILE A 571 -19.22 -24.36 18.23
CA ILE A 571 -18.27 -24.36 17.11
C ILE A 571 -18.61 -25.49 16.13
N LEU A 572 -18.81 -26.70 16.64
CA LEU A 572 -19.15 -27.87 15.84
C LEU A 572 -20.48 -27.67 15.12
N TRP A 573 -21.53 -27.25 15.82
CA TRP A 573 -22.84 -27.00 15.21
C TRP A 573 -22.73 -25.96 14.10
N ARG A 574 -22.08 -24.82 14.37
CA ARG A 574 -21.87 -23.77 13.37
C ARG A 574 -21.15 -24.29 12.12
N SER A 575 -20.17 -25.17 12.30
CA SER A 575 -19.38 -25.75 11.20
C SER A 575 -20.20 -26.64 10.26
N ILE A 576 -21.25 -27.30 10.76
CA ILE A 576 -22.11 -28.20 9.97
C ILE A 576 -23.53 -27.67 9.76
N HIS A 577 -23.86 -26.46 10.23
CA HIS A 577 -25.23 -25.94 10.27
C HIS A 577 -25.93 -26.00 8.91
N ARG A 578 -25.30 -25.47 7.85
CA ARG A 578 -25.83 -25.55 6.47
C ARG A 578 -26.00 -26.99 5.97
N SER A 579 -25.08 -27.88 6.33
CA SER A 579 -25.17 -29.30 5.93
C SER A 579 -26.28 -30.04 6.67
N LEU A 580 -26.56 -29.66 7.92
CA LEU A 580 -27.70 -30.17 8.67
C LEU A 580 -29.01 -29.63 8.08
N GLU A 581 -29.13 -28.34 7.77
CA GLU A 581 -30.35 -27.76 7.17
C GLU A 581 -30.76 -28.45 5.85
N LEU A 582 -29.79 -28.92 5.06
CA LEU A 582 -30.04 -29.71 3.84
C LEU A 582 -30.59 -31.12 4.13
N ASN A 583 -30.40 -31.65 5.33
CA ASN A 583 -30.92 -32.94 5.79
C ASN A 583 -31.92 -32.72 6.93
N GLN A 584 -33.19 -32.50 6.55
CA GLN A 584 -34.26 -32.13 7.48
C GLN A 584 -34.43 -33.13 8.63
N ASP A 585 -34.30 -34.44 8.38
CA ASP A 585 -34.43 -35.47 9.42
C ASP A 585 -33.29 -35.37 10.47
N ALA A 586 -32.05 -35.21 10.01
CA ALA A 586 -30.89 -35.07 10.89
C ALA A 586 -30.91 -33.75 11.66
N PHE A 587 -31.33 -32.66 11.02
CA PHE A 587 -31.53 -31.37 11.66
C PHE A 587 -32.61 -31.46 12.75
N GLN A 588 -33.79 -32.00 12.40
CA GLN A 588 -34.89 -32.14 13.34
C GLN A 588 -34.52 -33.04 14.53
N TYR A 589 -33.83 -34.16 14.28
CA TYR A 589 -33.33 -35.02 15.35
C TYR A 589 -32.37 -34.28 16.28
N THR A 590 -31.41 -33.53 15.73
CA THR A 590 -30.42 -32.76 16.51
C THR A 590 -31.10 -31.67 17.34
N VAL A 591 -32.01 -30.91 16.72
CA VAL A 591 -32.82 -29.87 17.37
C VAL A 591 -33.64 -30.46 18.51
N THR A 592 -34.43 -31.51 18.27
CA THR A 592 -35.27 -32.15 19.30
C THR A 592 -34.43 -32.63 20.49
N LYS A 593 -33.25 -33.20 20.22
CA LYS A 593 -32.35 -33.69 21.26
C LYS A 593 -31.78 -32.56 22.11
N PHE A 594 -31.26 -31.49 21.52
CA PHE A 594 -30.69 -30.38 22.30
C PHE A 594 -31.76 -29.50 22.95
N ALA A 595 -32.90 -29.29 22.29
CA ALA A 595 -34.02 -28.53 22.86
C ALA A 595 -34.57 -29.15 24.15
N ALA A 596 -34.59 -30.49 24.25
CA ALA A 596 -35.08 -31.20 25.44
C ALA A 596 -34.21 -30.98 26.70
N VAL A 597 -32.89 -30.74 26.53
CA VAL A 597 -31.97 -30.57 27.67
C VAL A 597 -31.68 -29.11 28.00
N LEU A 598 -31.94 -28.19 27.05
CA LEU A 598 -31.58 -26.79 27.17
C LEU A 598 -32.19 -26.08 28.41
N PRO A 599 -33.46 -26.30 28.78
CA PRO A 599 -34.02 -25.69 30.00
C PRO A 599 -33.29 -26.13 31.27
N GLU A 600 -32.90 -27.40 31.35
CA GLU A 600 -32.14 -27.94 32.48
C GLU A 600 -30.71 -27.40 32.49
N TYR A 601 -30.08 -27.23 31.32
CA TYR A 601 -28.75 -26.63 31.22
C TYR A 601 -28.73 -25.18 31.70
N PHE A 602 -29.74 -24.38 31.34
CA PHE A 602 -29.88 -23.02 31.87
C PHE A 602 -30.11 -22.99 33.39
N ARG A 603 -30.74 -24.03 33.96
CA ARG A 603 -30.98 -24.15 35.41
C ARG A 603 -29.70 -24.52 36.16
N VAL A 604 -28.91 -25.45 35.61
CA VAL A 604 -27.76 -26.08 36.27
C VAL A 604 -26.45 -25.31 36.03
N PHE A 605 -26.17 -24.88 34.79
CA PHE A 605 -24.94 -24.18 34.45
C PHE A 605 -25.09 -22.65 34.59
N GLN A 606 -25.10 -22.16 35.83
CA GLN A 606 -25.32 -20.74 36.14
C GLN A 606 -24.07 -19.85 36.04
N ASP A 607 -22.89 -20.43 35.80
CA ASP A 607 -21.65 -19.66 35.58
C ASP A 607 -21.81 -18.74 34.35
N GLU A 608 -21.34 -17.49 34.47
CA GLU A 608 -21.45 -16.49 33.41
C GLU A 608 -20.81 -16.97 32.09
N ARG A 609 -19.71 -17.75 32.19
CA ARG A 609 -19.01 -18.32 31.03
C ARG A 609 -19.82 -19.37 30.28
N CYS A 610 -20.78 -20.03 30.95
CA CYS A 610 -21.69 -21.01 30.33
C CYS A 610 -22.88 -20.33 29.63
N THR A 611 -23.27 -19.13 30.08
CA THR A 611 -24.48 -18.45 29.61
C THR A 611 -24.43 -18.13 28.12
N ALA A 612 -23.34 -17.51 27.65
CA ALA A 612 -23.20 -17.14 26.23
C ALA A 612 -23.19 -18.37 25.28
N PRO A 613 -22.43 -19.45 25.54
CA PRO A 613 -22.53 -20.69 24.76
C PRO A 613 -23.94 -21.29 24.73
N LEU A 614 -24.68 -21.30 25.85
CA LEU A 614 -26.05 -21.81 25.89
C LEU A 614 -27.01 -21.00 25.02
N ILE A 615 -26.90 -19.67 25.07
CA ILE A 615 -27.69 -18.77 24.21
C ILE A 615 -27.33 -19.01 22.72
N LEU A 616 -26.06 -19.19 22.39
CA LEU A 616 -25.64 -19.48 21.02
C LEU A 616 -26.14 -20.85 20.52
N ILE A 617 -26.14 -21.88 21.37
CA ILE A 617 -26.76 -23.18 21.05
C ILE A 617 -28.26 -23.00 20.78
N ALA A 618 -28.96 -22.22 21.62
CA ALA A 618 -30.38 -21.89 21.43
C ALA A 618 -30.63 -21.19 20.08
N SER A 619 -29.72 -20.30 19.67
CA SER A 619 -29.83 -19.53 18.44
C SER A 619 -29.75 -20.36 17.15
N PHE A 620 -29.21 -21.60 17.21
CA PHE A 620 -29.16 -22.52 16.07
C PHE A 620 -30.43 -23.35 15.90
N MET A 621 -31.38 -23.23 16.83
CA MET A 621 -32.65 -23.97 16.81
C MET A 621 -33.81 -23.04 16.44
N PRO A 622 -34.89 -23.55 15.82
CA PRO A 622 -36.11 -22.78 15.64
C PRO A 622 -36.69 -22.33 17.00
N ALA A 623 -37.17 -21.09 17.09
CA ALA A 623 -37.76 -20.54 18.32
C ALA A 623 -38.88 -21.41 18.92
N ALA A 624 -39.66 -22.07 18.05
CA ALA A 624 -40.76 -22.96 18.44
C ALA A 624 -40.29 -24.24 19.17
N ALA A 625 -39.04 -24.67 18.99
CA ALA A 625 -38.48 -25.84 19.66
C ALA A 625 -38.12 -25.56 21.13
N ILE A 626 -37.93 -24.28 21.49
CA ILE A 626 -37.44 -23.84 22.81
C ILE A 626 -38.31 -22.70 23.40
N PRO A 627 -39.63 -22.91 23.54
CA PRO A 627 -40.59 -21.84 23.86
C PRO A 627 -40.35 -21.19 25.24
N THR A 628 -39.83 -21.95 26.21
CA THR A 628 -39.52 -21.44 27.56
C THR A 628 -38.45 -20.35 27.55
N PHE A 629 -37.47 -20.46 26.64
CA PHE A 629 -36.44 -19.45 26.46
C PHE A 629 -36.89 -18.39 25.44
N SER A 630 -37.35 -18.80 24.26
CA SER A 630 -37.61 -17.91 23.12
C SER A 630 -38.68 -16.85 23.42
N CYS A 631 -39.78 -17.21 24.10
CA CYS A 631 -40.80 -16.26 24.52
C CYS A 631 -40.29 -15.24 25.57
N GLY A 632 -39.25 -15.61 26.33
CA GLY A 632 -38.66 -14.76 27.38
C GLY A 632 -37.60 -13.77 26.88
N VAL A 633 -37.01 -13.98 25.70
CA VAL A 633 -35.89 -13.16 25.18
C VAL A 633 -36.27 -11.69 25.06
N LEU A 634 -37.42 -11.38 24.45
CA LEU A 634 -37.88 -10.00 24.30
C LEU A 634 -38.20 -9.33 25.65
N SER A 635 -38.75 -10.10 26.61
CA SER A 635 -39.00 -9.59 27.97
C SER A 635 -37.69 -9.28 28.70
N LYS A 636 -36.66 -10.12 28.55
CA LYS A 636 -35.32 -9.86 29.09
C LYS A 636 -34.72 -8.57 28.52
N LEU A 637 -34.79 -8.38 27.20
CA LEU A 637 -34.33 -7.15 26.54
C LEU A 637 -35.09 -5.89 27.02
N ARG A 638 -36.39 -5.99 27.30
CA ARG A 638 -37.18 -4.87 27.86
C ARG A 638 -36.81 -4.55 29.31
N LYS A 639 -36.34 -5.54 30.08
CA LYS A 639 -36.00 -5.41 31.51
C LYS A 639 -34.61 -4.82 31.77
N LEU A 640 -33.69 -4.88 30.79
CA LEU A 640 -32.35 -4.28 30.90
C LEU A 640 -32.41 -2.77 31.19
N GLU A 641 -31.51 -2.27 32.03
CA GLU A 641 -31.42 -0.85 32.39
C GLU A 641 -30.72 -0.03 31.30
N ASP A 642 -30.92 1.30 31.31
CA ASP A 642 -30.18 2.19 30.42
C ASP A 642 -28.68 2.12 30.74
N GLY A 643 -27.83 2.07 29.70
CA GLY A 643 -26.39 1.87 29.86
C GLY A 643 -25.95 0.40 30.00
N ALA A 644 -26.83 -0.56 29.70
CA ALA A 644 -26.47 -1.98 29.62
C ALA A 644 -25.30 -2.23 28.63
N GLU A 645 -24.40 -3.13 29.00
CA GLU A 645 -23.26 -3.49 28.14
C GLU A 645 -23.70 -4.37 26.96
N GLU A 646 -22.97 -4.28 25.84
CA GLU A 646 -23.20 -5.10 24.64
C GLU A 646 -23.22 -6.61 24.94
N SER A 647 -22.43 -7.05 25.91
CA SER A 647 -22.40 -8.45 26.39
C SER A 647 -23.76 -8.95 26.89
N GLN A 648 -24.61 -8.06 27.42
CA GLN A 648 -25.89 -8.39 28.04
C GLN A 648 -27.03 -8.51 27.02
N TYR A 649 -27.00 -7.75 25.93
CA TYR A 649 -28.05 -7.76 24.91
C TYR A 649 -27.63 -8.38 23.57
N GLY A 650 -26.35 -8.38 23.21
CA GLY A 650 -25.88 -8.78 21.87
C GLY A 650 -26.24 -10.22 21.50
N THR A 651 -26.01 -11.17 22.41
CA THR A 651 -26.35 -12.60 22.19
C THR A 651 -27.87 -12.85 22.12
N LEU A 652 -28.67 -12.01 22.77
CA LEU A 652 -30.14 -12.07 22.74
C LEU A 652 -30.68 -11.50 21.43
N ILE A 653 -30.13 -10.37 20.95
CA ILE A 653 -30.43 -9.81 19.63
C ILE A 653 -30.01 -10.81 18.53
N ASP A 654 -28.87 -11.48 18.70
CA ASP A 654 -28.40 -12.52 17.80
C ASP A 654 -29.41 -13.67 17.64
N CYS A 655 -30.02 -14.12 18.74
CA CYS A 655 -31.08 -15.12 18.71
C CYS A 655 -32.27 -14.63 17.86
N LEU A 656 -32.75 -13.42 18.13
CA LEU A 656 -33.88 -12.84 17.41
C LEU A 656 -33.58 -12.62 15.92
N CYS A 657 -32.32 -12.30 15.57
CA CYS A 657 -31.86 -12.24 14.18
C CYS A 657 -31.95 -13.61 13.50
N ASN A 658 -31.41 -14.65 14.13
CA ASN A 658 -31.45 -16.02 13.59
C ASN A 658 -32.88 -16.58 13.49
N TRP A 659 -33.78 -16.16 14.37
CA TRP A 659 -35.20 -16.56 14.33
C TRP A 659 -36.05 -15.72 13.37
N GLY A 660 -35.48 -14.74 12.68
CA GLY A 660 -36.24 -13.83 11.81
C GLY A 660 -37.21 -12.93 12.55
N GLN A 661 -36.99 -12.68 13.85
CA GLN A 661 -37.86 -11.93 14.75
C GLN A 661 -37.38 -10.49 15.01
N VAL A 662 -36.46 -9.97 14.19
CA VAL A 662 -35.93 -8.59 14.30
C VAL A 662 -37.05 -7.54 14.26
N GLY A 663 -38.16 -7.81 13.56
CA GLY A 663 -39.33 -6.92 13.55
C GLY A 663 -39.87 -6.59 14.93
N HIS A 664 -39.82 -7.52 15.90
CA HIS A 664 -40.23 -7.26 17.29
C HIS A 664 -39.26 -6.35 18.03
N ILE A 665 -37.97 -6.40 17.71
CA ILE A 665 -36.99 -5.44 18.23
C ILE A 665 -37.30 -4.06 17.67
N LEU A 666 -37.61 -3.94 16.37
CA LEU A 666 -37.96 -2.67 15.77
C LEU A 666 -39.23 -2.06 16.36
N GLU A 667 -40.23 -2.89 16.68
CA GLU A 667 -41.42 -2.46 17.40
C GLU A 667 -41.06 -1.88 18.77
N VAL A 668 -40.22 -2.57 19.55
CA VAL A 668 -39.73 -2.07 20.86
C VAL A 668 -39.00 -0.73 20.72
N ILE A 669 -38.04 -0.64 19.79
CA ILE A 669 -37.28 0.59 19.55
C ILE A 669 -38.22 1.71 19.15
N THR A 670 -39.17 1.42 18.25
CA THR A 670 -40.09 2.44 17.76
C THR A 670 -41.07 2.91 18.85
N ASP A 671 -41.58 1.99 19.66
CA ASP A 671 -42.45 2.31 20.80
C ASP A 671 -41.70 3.18 21.80
N TRP A 672 -40.49 2.80 22.21
CA TRP A 672 -39.66 3.59 23.12
C TRP A 672 -39.31 4.98 22.58
N LEU A 673 -39.00 5.10 21.29
CA LEU A 673 -38.74 6.39 20.65
C LEU A 673 -40.00 7.26 20.57
N SER A 674 -41.17 6.67 20.33
CA SER A 674 -42.43 7.39 20.14
C SER A 674 -43.05 7.82 21.47
N ASP A 675 -42.98 6.96 22.50
CA ASP A 675 -43.50 7.24 23.84
C ASP A 675 -42.68 8.29 24.59
N SER A 676 -41.40 8.47 24.23
CA SER A 676 -40.50 9.45 24.85
C SER A 676 -40.62 10.87 24.29
N LEU A 677 -41.36 11.07 23.19
CA LEU A 677 -41.58 12.39 22.60
C LEU A 677 -42.73 13.14 23.31
N PRO A 678 -42.63 14.47 23.51
CA PRO A 678 -43.71 15.27 24.07
C PRO A 678 -44.95 15.24 23.16
N GLN A 679 -46.05 14.58 23.58
CA GLN A 679 -47.26 14.47 22.76
C GLN A 679 -48.04 15.79 22.70
N SER A 680 -48.36 16.24 21.48
CA SER A 680 -49.49 17.13 21.22
C SER A 680 -50.79 16.37 21.53
N THR A 681 -51.66 16.99 22.34
CA THR A 681 -52.94 16.47 22.80
C THR A 681 -53.93 16.21 21.64
N GLN A 682 -53.85 15.07 20.95
CA GLN A 682 -54.98 14.50 20.22
C GLN A 682 -54.99 12.96 20.22
N GLY A 683 -55.97 12.39 20.94
CA GLY A 683 -56.60 11.11 20.62
C GLY A 683 -55.90 9.81 21.07
N LYS A 684 -55.97 9.48 22.37
CA LYS A 684 -55.71 8.11 22.86
C LYS A 684 -56.73 7.12 22.27
N LYS A 685 -56.38 6.44 21.18
CA LYS A 685 -56.99 5.14 20.84
C LYS A 685 -56.25 4.05 21.61
N ARG A 686 -56.88 3.59 22.70
CA ARG A 686 -56.46 2.42 23.48
C ARG A 686 -56.26 1.21 22.54
N ARG A 687 -55.01 0.79 22.35
CA ARG A 687 -54.70 -0.56 21.87
C ARG A 687 -54.39 -1.41 23.10
N VAL A 688 -55.30 -2.33 23.41
CA VAL A 688 -55.15 -3.27 24.53
C VAL A 688 -54.15 -4.33 24.10
N SER A 689 -52.93 -4.25 24.63
CA SER A 689 -51.93 -5.31 24.67
C SER A 689 -51.45 -5.37 26.12
N ILE A 690 -51.28 -6.58 26.68
CA ILE A 690 -50.99 -6.83 28.10
C ILE A 690 -49.69 -6.08 28.46
N GLN A 691 -49.82 -4.97 29.19
CA GLN A 691 -48.74 -4.05 29.56
C GLN A 691 -48.12 -4.49 30.90
N GLU A 692 -46.94 -5.13 30.88
CA GLU A 692 -45.92 -4.79 31.89
C GLU A 692 -45.56 -3.33 31.59
N THR A 693 -45.82 -2.41 32.52
CA THR A 693 -45.50 -0.98 32.40
C THR A 693 -43.98 -0.79 32.34
N SER A 694 -43.37 -1.01 31.17
CA SER A 694 -41.96 -0.71 30.93
C SER A 694 -41.83 0.78 30.67
N VAL A 695 -41.06 1.47 31.51
CA VAL A 695 -40.56 2.82 31.23
C VAL A 695 -39.93 2.83 29.84
N ALA A 696 -40.22 3.86 29.04
CA ALA A 696 -39.63 4.00 27.71
C ALA A 696 -38.13 4.28 27.83
N LYS A 697 -37.31 3.54 27.07
CA LYS A 697 -35.83 3.55 27.14
C LYS A 697 -35.25 3.89 25.78
N PRO A 698 -35.32 5.16 25.33
CA PRO A 698 -34.95 5.53 23.97
C PRO A 698 -33.46 5.34 23.70
N ASP A 699 -32.56 5.63 24.65
CA ASP A 699 -31.11 5.45 24.47
C ASP A 699 -30.73 3.98 24.31
N LEU A 700 -31.24 3.09 25.16
CA LEU A 700 -31.04 1.64 25.02
C LEU A 700 -31.63 1.11 23.69
N GLY A 701 -32.76 1.66 23.25
CA GLY A 701 -33.33 1.35 21.93
C GLY A 701 -32.40 1.74 20.78
N LEU A 702 -31.70 2.88 20.89
CA LEU A 702 -30.69 3.29 19.92
C LEU A 702 -29.43 2.42 19.99
N ASP A 703 -29.04 1.94 21.17
CA ASP A 703 -27.93 0.98 21.32
C ASP A 703 -28.24 -0.34 20.60
N TYR A 704 -29.48 -0.83 20.70
CA TYR A 704 -29.93 -2.01 19.94
C TYR A 704 -29.89 -1.77 18.43
N LEU A 705 -30.31 -0.58 17.97
CA LEU A 705 -30.23 -0.21 16.55
C LEU A 705 -28.79 -0.12 16.07
N GLU A 706 -27.89 0.43 16.89
CA GLU A 706 -26.46 0.52 16.63
C GLU A 706 -25.84 -0.86 16.41
N TYR A 707 -26.09 -1.79 17.33
CA TYR A 707 -25.63 -3.18 17.22
C TYR A 707 -26.12 -3.85 15.93
N LEU A 708 -27.39 -3.64 15.56
CA LEU A 708 -27.94 -4.16 14.31
C LEU A 708 -27.28 -3.57 13.04
N LEU A 709 -26.80 -2.32 13.10
CA LEU A 709 -26.20 -1.63 11.95
C LEU A 709 -24.69 -1.87 11.80
N ILE A 710 -23.96 -2.11 12.90
CA ILE A 710 -22.50 -2.33 12.91
C ILE A 710 -22.13 -3.66 12.25
N TYR A 711 -22.81 -4.75 12.61
CA TYR A 711 -22.44 -6.10 12.16
C TYR A 711 -23.15 -6.49 10.85
N THR A 712 -22.40 -6.82 9.79
CA THR A 712 -22.93 -7.10 8.45
C THR A 712 -24.07 -8.12 8.44
N SER A 713 -23.89 -9.26 9.13
CA SER A 713 -24.93 -10.30 9.18
C SER A 713 -26.22 -9.85 9.86
N LYS A 714 -26.12 -8.93 10.83
CA LYS A 714 -27.27 -8.42 11.60
C LYS A 714 -27.99 -7.33 10.83
N ARG A 715 -27.21 -6.52 10.10
CA ARG A 715 -27.73 -5.54 9.14
C ARG A 715 -28.53 -6.22 8.04
N ASP A 716 -28.08 -7.37 7.55
CA ASP A 716 -28.85 -8.15 6.56
C ASP A 716 -30.20 -8.62 7.13
N CYS A 717 -30.22 -9.08 8.39
CA CYS A 717 -31.45 -9.45 9.09
C CYS A 717 -32.39 -8.24 9.30
N LEU A 718 -31.85 -7.10 9.71
CA LEU A 718 -32.60 -5.84 9.85
C LEU A 718 -33.23 -5.42 8.52
N LEU A 719 -32.43 -5.42 7.46
CA LEU A 719 -32.88 -5.04 6.14
C LEU A 719 -33.90 -6.04 5.58
N ALA A 720 -33.88 -7.31 5.98
CA ALA A 720 -34.87 -8.31 5.56
C ALA A 720 -36.28 -8.10 6.15
N VAL A 721 -36.43 -7.22 7.14
CA VAL A 721 -37.74 -6.87 7.73
C VAL A 721 -38.63 -6.16 6.71
N LYS A 722 -39.95 -6.23 6.90
CA LYS A 722 -40.95 -5.57 6.05
C LYS A 722 -40.66 -4.06 5.94
N GLN A 723 -40.66 -3.55 4.72
CA GLN A 723 -40.38 -2.13 4.42
C GLN A 723 -41.29 -1.16 5.20
N SER A 724 -42.54 -1.53 5.48
CA SER A 724 -43.47 -0.72 6.27
C SER A 724 -43.00 -0.51 7.72
N GLN A 725 -42.39 -1.52 8.35
CA GLN A 725 -41.84 -1.40 9.70
C GLN A 725 -40.56 -0.55 9.71
N LEU A 726 -39.70 -0.72 8.70
CA LEU A 726 -38.49 0.10 8.54
C LEU A 726 -38.83 1.58 8.30
N ASN A 727 -39.83 1.86 7.46
CA ASN A 727 -40.33 3.22 7.23
C ASN A 727 -40.99 3.82 8.49
N HIS A 728 -41.65 3.00 9.31
CA HIS A 728 -42.22 3.44 10.58
C HIS A 728 -41.12 3.85 11.57
N LEU A 729 -40.07 3.04 11.72
CA LEU A 729 -38.89 3.40 12.53
C LEU A 729 -38.24 4.69 12.01
N LEU A 730 -38.05 4.80 10.68
CA LEU A 730 -37.44 5.98 10.08
C LEU A 730 -38.25 7.26 10.38
N LYS A 731 -39.58 7.16 10.31
CA LYS A 731 -40.48 8.25 10.68
C LYS A 731 -40.36 8.62 12.16
N SER A 732 -40.30 7.63 13.05
CA SER A 732 -40.11 7.88 14.49
C SER A 732 -38.76 8.52 14.78
N LEU A 733 -37.66 8.09 14.16
CA LEU A 733 -36.35 8.74 14.29
C LEU A 733 -36.37 10.20 13.78
N SER A 734 -37.03 10.45 12.64
CA SER A 734 -37.15 11.80 12.08
C SER A 734 -37.95 12.76 12.98
N ALA A 735 -38.91 12.26 13.75
CA ALA A 735 -39.73 13.07 14.66
C ALA A 735 -38.90 13.75 15.76
N TRP A 736 -37.75 13.19 16.14
CA TRP A 736 -36.84 13.77 17.15
C TRP A 736 -36.17 15.08 16.70
N LYS A 737 -36.23 15.43 15.41
CA LYS A 737 -35.85 16.78 14.91
C LYS A 737 -36.64 17.90 15.61
N THR A 738 -37.88 17.64 16.01
CA THR A 738 -38.71 18.62 16.73
C THR A 738 -38.12 18.97 18.10
N LEU A 739 -37.57 17.99 18.80
CA LEU A 739 -36.92 18.16 20.10
C LEU A 739 -35.57 18.87 19.93
N LEU A 740 -34.79 18.54 18.90
CA LEU A 740 -33.58 19.29 18.54
C LEU A 740 -33.88 20.77 18.28
N TYR A 741 -34.94 21.07 17.52
CA TYR A 741 -35.35 22.45 17.29
C TYR A 741 -35.83 23.15 18.56
N ALA A 742 -36.61 22.47 19.41
CA ALA A 742 -37.06 23.01 20.69
C ALA A 742 -35.86 23.33 21.60
N GLY A 743 -34.86 22.45 21.68
CA GLY A 743 -33.63 22.66 22.44
C GLY A 743 -32.78 23.82 21.93
N MET A 744 -32.80 24.09 20.61
CA MET A 744 -32.16 25.29 20.04
C MET A 744 -33.00 26.57 20.28
N SER A 745 -34.33 26.47 20.28
CA SER A 745 -35.23 27.63 20.34
C SER A 745 -35.61 28.07 21.76
N SER A 746 -35.49 27.21 22.77
CA SER A 746 -35.86 27.53 24.15
C SER A 746 -34.79 28.37 24.85
N SER A 747 -35.18 29.51 25.42
CA SER A 747 -34.31 30.38 26.24
C SER A 747 -34.09 29.85 27.67
N GLU A 748 -34.97 28.94 28.13
CA GLU A 748 -34.87 28.26 29.44
C GLU A 748 -34.70 26.75 29.25
N ALA A 749 -34.02 26.11 30.21
CA ALA A 749 -33.68 24.68 30.28
C ALA A 749 -34.91 23.75 30.43
N SER A 750 -35.89 23.88 29.53
CA SER A 750 -37.14 23.11 29.52
C SER A 750 -36.94 21.68 29.00
N VAL A 751 -35.87 21.42 28.23
CA VAL A 751 -35.51 20.12 27.69
C VAL A 751 -34.22 19.65 28.36
N GLY A 752 -34.23 18.47 28.97
CA GLY A 752 -33.06 17.93 29.68
C GLY A 752 -31.89 17.64 28.71
N GLN A 753 -30.66 17.92 29.13
CA GLN A 753 -29.44 17.67 28.32
C GLN A 753 -29.36 16.23 27.81
N SER A 754 -29.81 15.24 28.60
CA SER A 754 -29.90 13.85 28.19
C SER A 754 -30.82 13.64 26.99
N GLN A 755 -32.00 14.29 26.96
CA GLN A 755 -32.96 14.16 25.85
C GLN A 755 -32.44 14.79 24.56
N VAL A 756 -31.67 15.88 24.66
CA VAL A 756 -30.99 16.50 23.52
C VAL A 756 -29.95 15.55 22.93
N GLU A 757 -29.20 14.84 23.79
CA GLU A 757 -28.23 13.83 23.34
C GLU A 757 -28.91 12.67 22.62
N THR A 758 -29.97 12.10 23.21
CA THR A 758 -30.80 11.06 22.57
C THR A 758 -31.34 11.53 21.22
N ALA A 759 -31.81 12.77 21.13
CA ALA A 759 -32.33 13.35 19.90
C ALA A 759 -31.27 13.49 18.80
N LEU A 760 -30.04 13.84 19.18
CA LEU A 760 -28.91 13.92 18.25
C LEU A 760 -28.51 12.53 17.74
N ARG A 761 -28.47 11.52 18.62
CA ARG A 761 -28.26 10.11 18.22
C ARG A 761 -29.37 9.65 17.27
N ALA A 762 -30.65 9.90 17.60
CA ALA A 762 -31.79 9.54 16.76
C ALA A 762 -31.72 10.21 15.37
N PHE A 763 -31.34 11.48 15.30
CA PHE A 763 -31.13 12.21 14.04
C PHE A 763 -29.99 11.60 13.20
N THR A 764 -28.90 11.19 13.84
CA THR A 764 -27.78 10.50 13.17
C THR A 764 -28.20 9.13 12.64
N PHE A 765 -28.93 8.34 13.43
CA PHE A 765 -29.46 7.04 13.01
C PHE A 765 -30.52 7.16 11.91
N HIS A 766 -31.35 8.20 11.91
CA HIS A 766 -32.22 8.52 10.78
C HIS A 766 -31.39 8.63 9.49
N GLY A 767 -30.27 9.36 9.53
CA GLY A 767 -29.41 9.51 8.37
C GLY A 767 -28.74 8.21 7.91
N ARG A 768 -28.12 7.47 8.84
CA ARG A 768 -27.46 6.19 8.56
C ARG A 768 -28.45 5.13 8.04
N LEU A 769 -29.63 5.04 8.64
CA LEU A 769 -30.67 4.10 8.20
C LEU A 769 -31.19 4.46 6.81
N SER A 770 -31.44 5.75 6.52
CA SER A 770 -31.82 6.19 5.17
C SER A 770 -30.82 5.74 4.10
N ALA A 771 -29.51 5.86 4.38
CA ALA A 771 -28.47 5.39 3.47
C ALA A 771 -28.53 3.88 3.21
N HIS A 772 -28.71 3.08 4.26
CA HIS A 772 -28.85 1.63 4.13
C HIS A 772 -30.14 1.22 3.40
N LEU A 773 -31.25 1.93 3.64
CA LEU A 773 -32.52 1.68 2.95
C LEU A 773 -32.42 2.07 1.47
N GLN A 774 -31.75 3.17 1.15
CA GLN A 774 -31.49 3.60 -0.24
C GLN A 774 -30.64 2.57 -1.00
N HIS A 775 -29.63 1.99 -0.34
CA HIS A 775 -28.84 0.91 -0.93
C HIS A 775 -29.66 -0.36 -1.20
N LYS A 776 -30.56 -0.73 -0.26
CA LYS A 776 -31.39 -1.94 -0.37
C LYS A 776 -32.54 -1.77 -1.38
N PHE A 777 -33.18 -0.60 -1.40
CA PHE A 777 -34.35 -0.28 -2.22
C PHE A 777 -33.95 0.79 -3.25
N SER A 778 -33.10 0.40 -4.20
CA SER A 778 -32.53 1.31 -5.20
C SER A 778 -33.52 1.81 -6.26
N GLU A 779 -34.75 1.28 -6.28
CA GLU A 779 -35.83 1.68 -7.20
C GLU A 779 -36.47 3.00 -6.73
N GLY A 780 -35.72 4.10 -6.77
CA GLY A 780 -36.20 5.45 -6.42
C GLY A 780 -35.20 6.29 -5.63
N ARG A 781 -35.55 7.56 -5.37
CA ARG A 781 -34.74 8.49 -4.53
C ARG A 781 -35.42 8.82 -3.20
N ASP A 782 -36.45 8.08 -2.79
CA ASP A 782 -37.29 8.44 -1.63
C ASP A 782 -36.51 8.62 -0.33
N TYR A 783 -35.48 7.79 -0.10
CA TYR A 783 -34.64 7.88 1.10
C TYR A 783 -33.58 8.99 0.99
N PHE A 784 -33.08 9.29 -0.21
CA PHE A 784 -32.27 10.49 -0.46
C PHE A 784 -33.07 11.78 -0.31
N LEU A 785 -34.31 11.85 -0.80
CA LEU A 785 -35.22 12.97 -0.57
C LEU A 785 -35.44 13.22 0.94
N GLY A 786 -35.48 12.16 1.75
CA GLY A 786 -35.49 12.25 3.22
C GLY A 786 -34.22 12.88 3.80
N LEU A 787 -33.05 12.55 3.26
CA LEU A 787 -31.77 13.17 3.65
C LEU A 787 -31.66 14.62 3.16
N GLU A 788 -32.09 14.92 1.94
CA GLU A 788 -32.12 16.27 1.36
C GLU A 788 -33.10 17.19 2.12
N SER A 789 -34.26 16.67 2.53
CA SER A 789 -35.18 17.41 3.41
C SER A 789 -34.55 17.71 4.78
N SER A 790 -33.61 16.88 5.23
CA SER A 790 -32.85 17.12 6.46
C SER A 790 -31.81 18.23 6.28
N ALA A 791 -31.16 18.31 5.11
CA ALA A 791 -30.31 19.46 4.75
C ALA A 791 -31.13 20.75 4.70
N ALA A 792 -32.30 20.74 4.04
CA ALA A 792 -33.20 21.90 3.99
C ALA A 792 -33.63 22.35 5.39
N TRP A 793 -33.99 21.38 6.26
CA TRP A 793 -34.32 21.66 7.66
C TRP A 793 -33.13 22.25 8.43
N ILE A 794 -31.89 21.79 8.21
CA ILE A 794 -30.70 22.39 8.84
C ILE A 794 -30.56 23.86 8.43
N VAL A 795 -30.70 24.17 7.13
CA VAL A 795 -30.60 25.55 6.64
C VAL A 795 -31.69 26.44 7.26
N GLU A 796 -32.92 25.96 7.36
CA GLU A 796 -34.04 26.74 7.89
C GLU A 796 -34.03 26.86 9.43
N ARG A 797 -33.59 25.81 10.14
CA ARG A 797 -33.86 25.65 11.59
C ARG A 797 -32.64 25.54 12.47
N ALA A 798 -31.47 25.14 11.96
CA ALA A 798 -30.24 25.04 12.75
C ALA A 798 -29.26 26.18 12.43
N LEU A 799 -29.12 26.51 11.14
CA LEU A 799 -28.21 27.55 10.66
C LEU A 799 -28.47 28.95 11.26
N PRO A 800 -29.71 29.39 11.54
CA PRO A 800 -29.96 30.68 12.20
C PRO A 800 -29.32 30.83 13.58
N PHE A 801 -28.97 29.72 14.25
CA PHE A 801 -28.30 29.72 15.54
C PHE A 801 -26.76 29.75 15.45
N MET A 802 -26.20 29.71 14.23
CA MET A 802 -24.74 29.79 13.97
C MET A 802 -24.25 31.26 13.95
N VAL A 803 -24.52 32.00 15.01
CA VAL A 803 -24.16 33.43 15.19
C VAL A 803 -23.36 33.64 16.47
N THR A 804 -22.69 34.80 16.62
CA THR A 804 -21.96 35.11 17.87
C THR A 804 -22.90 35.17 19.07
N PRO A 805 -22.53 34.53 20.21
CA PRO A 805 -23.20 34.77 21.47
C PRO A 805 -23.12 36.27 21.80
N ASP A 806 -24.18 36.82 22.39
CA ASP A 806 -24.34 38.24 22.78
C ASP A 806 -24.86 39.21 21.69
N GLU A 807 -24.48 39.11 20.42
CA GLU A 807 -25.00 40.00 19.36
C GLU A 807 -26.32 39.51 18.73
N GLY A 808 -26.59 38.20 18.77
CA GLY A 808 -27.75 37.58 18.13
C GLY A 808 -28.88 37.12 19.07
N GLY A 809 -28.78 37.37 20.38
CA GLY A 809 -29.71 36.82 21.38
C GLY A 809 -29.66 35.29 21.54
N VAL A 810 -28.61 34.65 21.01
CA VAL A 810 -28.37 33.20 21.06
C VAL A 810 -27.37 32.88 22.17
N SER A 811 -27.65 31.85 22.98
CA SER A 811 -26.76 31.37 24.03
C SER A 811 -25.65 30.45 23.50
N GLN A 812 -24.55 30.32 24.25
CA GLN A 812 -23.46 29.41 23.90
C GLN A 812 -23.91 27.94 23.78
N GLN A 813 -24.92 27.52 24.55
CA GLN A 813 -25.48 26.17 24.49
C GLN A 813 -26.26 25.92 23.20
N GLN A 814 -27.03 26.91 22.74
CA GLN A 814 -27.78 26.84 21.48
C GLN A 814 -26.85 26.78 20.28
N LEU A 815 -25.79 27.61 20.26
CA LEU A 815 -24.74 27.56 19.23
C LEU A 815 -24.03 26.20 19.22
N ALA A 816 -23.66 25.66 20.40
CA ALA A 816 -23.02 24.37 20.50
C ALA A 816 -23.90 23.22 20.00
N LEU A 817 -25.21 23.26 20.28
CA LEU A 817 -26.16 22.27 19.77
C LEU A 817 -26.32 22.36 18.25
N ALA A 818 -26.51 23.57 17.71
CA ALA A 818 -26.62 23.79 16.27
C ALA A 818 -25.37 23.29 15.52
N LYS A 819 -24.19 23.57 16.06
CA LYS A 819 -22.92 23.02 15.57
C LYS A 819 -22.96 21.49 15.53
N ARG A 820 -23.26 20.82 16.65
CA ARG A 820 -23.27 19.35 16.73
C ARG A 820 -24.27 18.71 15.76
N VAL A 821 -25.43 19.32 15.54
CA VAL A 821 -26.43 18.87 14.56
C VAL A 821 -25.86 18.92 13.14
N ILE A 822 -25.21 20.03 12.76
CA ILE A 822 -24.57 20.20 11.46
C ILE A 822 -23.44 19.19 11.28
N GLU A 823 -22.55 19.04 12.27
CA GLU A 823 -21.42 18.10 12.21
C GLU A 823 -21.89 16.64 12.08
N SER A 824 -22.94 16.26 12.82
CA SER A 824 -23.51 14.90 12.74
C SER A 824 -24.09 14.61 11.35
N TYR A 825 -24.80 15.58 10.75
CA TYR A 825 -25.33 15.44 9.40
C TYR A 825 -24.23 15.34 8.34
N LEU A 826 -23.24 16.24 8.39
CA LEU A 826 -22.13 16.24 7.44
C LEU A 826 -21.30 14.95 7.53
N THR A 827 -21.15 14.39 8.73
CA THR A 827 -20.49 13.09 8.94
C THR A 827 -21.25 11.97 8.22
N VAL A 828 -22.58 11.93 8.32
CA VAL A 828 -23.41 10.97 7.58
C VAL A 828 -23.27 11.18 6.07
N CYS A 829 -23.34 12.42 5.58
CA CYS A 829 -23.18 12.73 4.16
C CYS A 829 -21.81 12.29 3.62
N ARG A 830 -20.73 12.56 4.38
CA ARG A 830 -19.37 12.08 4.06
C ARG A 830 -19.37 10.56 3.89
N ASP A 831 -19.91 9.83 4.86
CA ASP A 831 -19.91 8.37 4.85
C ASP A 831 -20.70 7.82 3.65
N VAL A 832 -21.83 8.43 3.31
CA VAL A 832 -22.66 8.08 2.13
C VAL A 832 -21.90 8.25 0.81
N VAL A 833 -21.14 9.35 0.68
CA VAL A 833 -20.29 9.60 -0.49
C VAL A 833 -19.13 8.61 -0.53
N MET A 834 -18.45 8.40 0.61
CA MET A 834 -17.30 7.50 0.75
C MET A 834 -17.62 6.06 0.32
N VAL A 835 -18.83 5.56 0.65
CA VAL A 835 -19.26 4.21 0.25
C VAL A 835 -19.82 4.14 -1.18
N GLY A 836 -19.78 5.25 -1.94
CA GLY A 836 -20.20 5.31 -3.34
C GLY A 836 -21.72 5.24 -3.56
N LEU A 837 -22.53 5.53 -2.53
CA LEU A 837 -23.99 5.50 -2.64
C LEU A 837 -24.57 6.80 -3.21
N ALA A 838 -23.87 7.94 -3.01
CA ALA A 838 -24.36 9.25 -3.40
C ALA A 838 -24.50 9.42 -4.93
N ASP A 839 -25.67 9.86 -5.37
CA ASP A 839 -25.87 10.34 -6.75
C ASP A 839 -25.44 11.79 -6.93
N GLU A 840 -25.38 12.27 -8.18
CA GLU A 840 -24.90 13.61 -8.51
C GLU A 840 -25.76 14.73 -7.88
N GLU A 841 -27.07 14.53 -7.81
CA GLU A 841 -27.99 15.50 -7.24
C GLU A 841 -27.80 15.61 -5.72
N PHE A 842 -27.67 14.49 -5.01
CA PHE A 842 -27.37 14.47 -3.58
C PHE A 842 -26.02 15.12 -3.28
N LYS A 843 -24.97 14.81 -4.06
CA LYS A 843 -23.65 15.46 -3.92
C LYS A 843 -23.75 16.98 -4.08
N GLY A 844 -24.46 17.44 -5.12
CA GLY A 844 -24.71 18.87 -5.35
C GLY A 844 -25.41 19.55 -4.16
N GLN A 845 -26.47 18.92 -3.62
CA GLN A 845 -27.20 19.45 -2.46
C GLN A 845 -26.33 19.52 -1.19
N VAL A 846 -25.51 18.49 -0.95
CA VAL A 846 -24.59 18.47 0.20
C VAL A 846 -23.53 19.56 0.07
N LEU A 847 -22.94 19.76 -1.12
CA LEU A 847 -21.99 20.85 -1.35
C LEU A 847 -22.65 22.23 -1.21
N HIS A 848 -23.90 22.38 -1.67
CA HIS A 848 -24.66 23.61 -1.48
C HIS A 848 -24.91 23.89 0.01
N LEU A 849 -25.26 22.88 0.80
CA LEU A 849 -25.33 23.01 2.26
C LEU A 849 -23.98 23.44 2.84
N CYS A 850 -22.87 22.88 2.39
CA CYS A 850 -21.53 23.27 2.83
C CYS A 850 -21.28 24.77 2.60
N LEU A 851 -21.65 25.29 1.42
CA LEU A 851 -21.58 26.73 1.13
C LEU A 851 -22.48 27.56 2.04
N SER A 852 -23.73 27.13 2.29
CA SER A 852 -24.64 27.81 3.22
C SER A 852 -24.06 27.87 4.63
N VAL A 853 -23.47 26.77 5.12
CA VAL A 853 -22.79 26.75 6.42
C VAL A 853 -21.61 27.71 6.45
N LEU A 854 -20.72 27.67 5.45
CA LEU A 854 -19.55 28.58 5.38
C LEU A 854 -19.93 30.07 5.29
N LYS A 855 -21.10 30.39 4.72
CA LYS A 855 -21.62 31.76 4.63
C LYS A 855 -22.22 32.25 5.96
N SER A 856 -22.58 31.35 6.88
CA SER A 856 -23.04 31.75 8.21
C SER A 856 -21.90 32.32 9.06
N GLU A 857 -22.24 33.15 10.04
CA GLU A 857 -21.24 33.82 10.86
C GLU A 857 -20.32 32.82 11.57
N LYS A 858 -20.85 31.95 12.43
CA LYS A 858 -20.05 30.94 13.16
C LYS A 858 -19.89 29.61 12.42
N GLY A 859 -20.20 29.57 11.11
CA GLY A 859 -20.06 28.37 10.28
C GLY A 859 -18.64 27.80 10.19
N CYS A 860 -17.62 28.63 10.40
CA CYS A 860 -16.22 28.19 10.45
C CYS A 860 -15.94 27.13 11.52
N LEU A 861 -16.79 27.02 12.55
CA LEU A 861 -16.65 25.99 13.59
C LEU A 861 -16.85 24.56 13.06
N CYS A 862 -17.50 24.39 11.89
CA CYS A 862 -17.74 23.10 11.24
C CYS A 862 -16.74 22.78 10.12
N MET A 863 -15.59 23.48 10.06
CA MET A 863 -14.64 23.41 8.94
C MET A 863 -14.14 21.99 8.64
N VAL A 864 -13.82 21.21 9.68
CA VAL A 864 -13.21 19.88 9.52
C VAL A 864 -14.19 18.88 8.89
N PRO A 865 -15.44 18.74 9.35
CA PRO A 865 -16.46 17.93 8.67
C PRO A 865 -16.74 18.39 7.23
N LEU A 866 -16.77 19.71 6.98
CA LEU A 866 -16.99 20.27 5.64
C LEU A 866 -15.87 19.88 4.67
N LEU A 867 -14.61 20.05 5.08
CA LEU A 867 -13.45 19.64 4.29
C LEU A 867 -13.42 18.12 4.07
N SER A 868 -13.88 17.33 5.05
CA SER A 868 -13.95 15.87 4.91
C SER A 868 -14.96 15.46 3.84
N VAL A 869 -16.14 16.09 3.82
CA VAL A 869 -17.14 15.90 2.75
C VAL A 869 -16.55 16.30 1.40
N LEU A 870 -15.90 17.46 1.33
CA LEU A 870 -15.29 17.98 0.10
C LEU A 870 -14.23 17.01 -0.47
N LYS A 871 -13.40 16.42 0.40
CA LYS A 871 -12.43 15.38 0.04
C LYS A 871 -13.10 14.11 -0.49
N GLU A 872 -14.13 13.60 0.17
CA GLU A 872 -14.78 12.36 -0.31
C GLU A 872 -15.53 12.59 -1.63
N VAL A 873 -16.13 13.77 -1.84
CA VAL A 873 -16.73 14.12 -3.13
C VAL A 873 -15.65 14.22 -4.22
N ALA A 874 -14.48 14.79 -3.90
CA ALA A 874 -13.37 14.87 -4.85
C ALA A 874 -12.81 13.50 -5.24
N GLU A 875 -12.77 12.56 -4.30
CA GLU A 875 -12.35 11.17 -4.51
C GLU A 875 -13.37 10.39 -5.37
N ASP A 876 -14.68 10.58 -5.14
CA ASP A 876 -15.73 9.95 -5.96
C ASP A 876 -15.71 10.49 -7.41
N CYS A 877 -15.41 11.78 -7.61
CA CYS A 877 -15.19 12.35 -8.95
C CYS A 877 -14.04 11.65 -9.70
N LEU A 878 -12.95 11.31 -9.00
CA LEU A 878 -11.83 10.52 -9.55
C LEU A 878 -12.27 9.12 -9.98
N ALA A 879 -12.95 8.39 -9.10
CA ALA A 879 -13.38 7.02 -9.38
C ALA A 879 -14.29 6.94 -10.62
N ARG A 880 -15.12 7.96 -10.86
CA ARG A 880 -16.06 8.03 -12.00
C ARG A 880 -15.42 8.50 -13.31
N SER A 881 -14.31 9.23 -13.26
CA SER A 881 -13.59 9.68 -14.46
C SER A 881 -13.09 8.54 -15.35
N ALA A 882 -12.86 7.36 -14.77
CA ALA A 882 -12.50 6.14 -15.50
C ALA A 882 -13.67 5.56 -16.33
N GLN A 883 -14.92 6.01 -16.11
CA GLN A 883 -16.12 5.34 -16.62
C GLN A 883 -16.97 6.17 -17.61
N ARG A 884 -16.84 7.51 -17.68
CA ARG A 884 -17.40 8.39 -18.76
C ARG A 884 -17.09 9.88 -18.49
N GLN A 885 -16.78 10.67 -19.53
CA GLN A 885 -16.86 12.14 -19.46
C GLN A 885 -18.35 12.55 -19.50
N SER A 886 -18.82 13.26 -18.48
CA SER A 886 -20.22 13.74 -18.36
C SER A 886 -20.21 15.24 -18.03
N GLU A 887 -21.12 16.01 -18.64
CA GLU A 887 -21.34 17.44 -18.35
C GLU A 887 -21.65 17.68 -16.86
N GLN A 888 -22.30 16.72 -16.20
CA GLN A 888 -22.60 16.75 -14.77
C GLN A 888 -21.33 16.68 -13.90
N LEU A 889 -20.29 15.96 -14.35
CA LEU A 889 -19.02 15.88 -13.63
C LEU A 889 -18.30 17.23 -13.64
N ALA A 890 -18.33 17.95 -14.77
CA ALA A 890 -17.73 19.28 -14.87
C ALA A 890 -18.41 20.29 -13.93
N ILE A 891 -19.75 20.26 -13.84
CA ILE A 891 -20.52 21.06 -12.89
C ILE A 891 -20.10 20.73 -11.45
N LEU A 892 -20.00 19.45 -11.10
CA LEU A 892 -19.63 19.03 -9.76
C LEU A 892 -18.19 19.46 -9.39
N LEU A 893 -17.24 19.31 -10.32
CA LEU A 893 -15.85 19.78 -10.13
C LEU A 893 -15.80 21.31 -9.90
N SER A 894 -16.59 22.09 -10.65
CA SER A 894 -16.70 23.54 -10.43
C SER A 894 -17.21 23.86 -9.03
N ILE A 895 -18.26 23.16 -8.56
CA ILE A 895 -18.80 23.38 -7.21
C ILE A 895 -17.77 23.02 -6.14
N VAL A 896 -16.98 21.96 -6.33
CA VAL A 896 -15.89 21.60 -5.41
C VAL A 896 -14.86 22.73 -5.31
N CYS A 897 -14.45 23.32 -6.43
CA CYS A 897 -13.56 24.48 -6.45
C CYS A 897 -14.17 25.69 -5.72
N ASP A 898 -15.44 26.00 -5.97
CA ASP A 898 -16.15 27.12 -5.33
C ASP A 898 -16.25 26.96 -3.80
N VAL A 899 -16.55 25.74 -3.34
CA VAL A 899 -16.60 25.41 -1.90
C VAL A 899 -15.22 25.56 -1.29
N PHE A 900 -14.18 25.05 -1.97
CA PHE A 900 -12.80 25.18 -1.50
C PHE A 900 -12.34 26.63 -1.39
N GLN A 901 -12.65 27.46 -2.40
CA GLN A 901 -12.39 28.90 -2.34
C GLN A 901 -13.08 29.53 -1.13
N LYS A 902 -14.35 29.19 -0.90
CA LYS A 902 -15.09 29.71 0.26
C LYS A 902 -14.46 29.29 1.59
N VAL A 903 -13.91 28.08 1.68
CA VAL A 903 -13.16 27.62 2.87
C VAL A 903 -11.97 28.55 3.14
N LEU A 904 -11.12 28.81 2.14
CA LEU A 904 -9.96 29.68 2.28
C LEU A 904 -10.34 31.12 2.63
N GLU A 905 -11.35 31.68 1.98
CA GLU A 905 -11.90 33.01 2.31
C GLU A 905 -12.37 33.09 3.76
N THR A 906 -12.98 32.03 4.26
CA THR A 906 -13.52 31.95 5.63
C THR A 906 -12.38 31.93 6.66
N ILE A 907 -11.36 31.12 6.43
CA ILE A 907 -10.16 31.07 7.28
C ILE A 907 -9.47 32.45 7.27
N MET A 908 -9.27 33.05 6.10
CA MET A 908 -8.63 34.36 5.96
C MET A 908 -9.42 35.47 6.67
N CYS A 909 -10.76 35.46 6.55
CA CYS A 909 -11.63 36.40 7.24
C CYS A 909 -11.52 36.26 8.76
N ARG A 910 -11.48 35.02 9.28
CA ARG A 910 -11.33 34.75 10.71
C ARG A 910 -9.97 35.17 11.23
N LEU A 911 -8.87 34.86 10.54
CA LEU A 911 -7.53 35.34 10.89
C LEU A 911 -7.44 36.87 11.01
N ARG A 912 -8.23 37.62 10.21
CA ARG A 912 -8.29 39.08 10.29
C ARG A 912 -9.14 39.60 11.45
N LYS A 913 -10.28 38.98 11.73
CA LYS A 913 -11.24 39.43 12.76
C LYS A 913 -10.85 38.95 14.17
N ASP A 914 -10.48 37.68 14.29
CA ASP A 914 -10.03 37.03 15.52
C ASP A 914 -8.82 36.12 15.20
N PRO A 915 -7.59 36.64 15.31
CA PRO A 915 -6.39 35.89 14.98
C PRO A 915 -6.22 34.59 15.77
N LYS A 916 -6.71 34.53 17.02
CA LYS A 916 -6.59 33.32 17.86
C LYS A 916 -7.53 32.22 17.37
N GLU A 917 -8.80 32.53 17.14
CA GLU A 917 -9.79 31.61 16.57
C GLU A 917 -9.35 31.17 15.16
N GLY A 918 -8.85 32.11 14.34
CA GLY A 918 -8.32 31.82 13.00
C GLY A 918 -7.13 30.86 13.00
N MET A 919 -6.17 31.02 13.92
CA MET A 919 -5.02 30.10 14.05
C MET A 919 -5.44 28.71 14.48
N GLN A 920 -6.41 28.59 15.39
CA GLN A 920 -6.95 27.29 15.80
C GLN A 920 -7.62 26.57 14.63
N LEU A 921 -8.36 27.30 13.81
CA LEU A 921 -8.98 26.77 12.59
C LEU A 921 -7.94 26.29 11.58
N CYS A 922 -6.87 27.05 11.36
CA CYS A 922 -5.75 26.63 10.51
C CYS A 922 -5.19 25.28 10.99
N HIS A 923 -4.81 25.17 12.26
CA HIS A 923 -4.25 23.94 12.82
C HIS A 923 -5.21 22.75 12.72
N ALA A 924 -6.50 22.96 12.98
CA ALA A 924 -7.51 21.90 12.88
C ALA A 924 -7.70 21.40 11.44
N ALA A 925 -7.54 22.27 10.45
CA ALA A 925 -7.72 21.95 9.03
C ALA A 925 -6.50 21.26 8.37
N VAL A 926 -5.29 21.36 8.94
CA VAL A 926 -4.02 20.90 8.33
C VAL A 926 -4.10 19.48 7.76
N VAL A 927 -4.64 18.53 8.52
CA VAL A 927 -4.65 17.11 8.12
C VAL A 927 -5.59 16.90 6.93
N VAL A 928 -6.86 17.32 7.09
CA VAL A 928 -7.89 17.11 6.05
C VAL A 928 -7.60 17.92 4.79
N LEU A 929 -6.99 19.11 4.93
CA LEU A 929 -6.52 19.90 3.80
C LEU A 929 -5.40 19.17 3.03
N GLY A 930 -4.47 18.53 3.74
CA GLY A 930 -3.44 17.71 3.12
C GLY A 930 -4.02 16.53 2.36
N ASP A 931 -4.99 15.83 2.95
CA ASP A 931 -5.68 14.71 2.31
C ASP A 931 -6.42 15.17 1.04
N PHE A 932 -7.14 16.29 1.12
CA PHE A 932 -7.84 16.89 -0.03
C PHE A 932 -6.89 17.26 -1.18
N LEU A 933 -5.76 17.91 -0.88
CA LEU A 933 -4.79 18.31 -1.91
C LEU A 933 -4.11 17.11 -2.57
N ASN A 934 -3.85 16.04 -1.81
CA ASN A 934 -3.33 14.80 -2.38
C ASN A 934 -4.37 14.14 -3.29
N THR A 935 -5.66 14.10 -2.90
CA THR A 935 -6.74 13.62 -3.78
C THR A 935 -6.80 14.42 -5.09
N ILE A 936 -6.78 15.77 -5.03
CA ILE A 936 -6.90 16.60 -6.25
C ILE A 936 -5.70 16.50 -7.18
N GLN A 937 -4.50 16.24 -6.66
CA GLN A 937 -3.32 16.08 -7.51
C GLN A 937 -3.51 15.01 -8.61
N ASP A 938 -4.30 13.98 -8.33
CA ASP A 938 -4.55 12.88 -9.26
C ASP A 938 -5.66 13.21 -10.29
N TRP A 939 -6.32 14.37 -10.16
CA TRP A 939 -7.31 14.87 -11.14
C TRP A 939 -6.69 15.20 -12.50
N LYS A 940 -5.35 15.14 -12.67
CA LYS A 940 -4.68 15.44 -13.96
C LYS A 940 -5.19 14.54 -15.08
N ALA A 941 -5.70 13.36 -14.73
CA ALA A 941 -6.35 12.43 -15.65
C ALA A 941 -7.78 12.83 -16.06
N ILE A 942 -8.44 13.74 -15.34
CA ILE A 942 -9.85 14.12 -15.51
C ILE A 942 -9.99 15.46 -16.27
N GLY A 943 -9.18 16.45 -15.91
CA GLY A 943 -9.20 17.78 -16.53
C GLY A 943 -8.30 18.79 -15.80
N SER A 944 -7.49 19.54 -16.56
CA SER A 944 -6.51 20.49 -16.01
C SER A 944 -7.15 21.73 -15.39
N GLU A 945 -8.33 22.16 -15.85
CA GLU A 945 -8.96 23.41 -15.42
C GLU A 945 -9.36 23.41 -13.93
N ALA A 946 -9.93 22.31 -13.43
CA ALA A 946 -10.36 22.22 -12.03
C ALA A 946 -9.17 22.21 -11.06
N ILE A 947 -8.10 21.48 -11.40
CA ILE A 947 -6.86 21.47 -10.62
C ILE A 947 -6.22 22.84 -10.59
N ASN A 948 -6.11 23.47 -11.76
CA ASN A 948 -5.55 24.81 -11.88
C ASN A 948 -6.38 25.79 -11.05
N GLY A 949 -7.71 25.72 -11.09
CA GLY A 949 -8.59 26.54 -10.24
C GLY A 949 -8.27 26.42 -8.74
N VAL A 950 -8.04 25.21 -8.23
CA VAL A 950 -7.70 24.99 -6.82
C VAL A 950 -6.31 25.54 -6.49
N PHE A 951 -5.29 25.24 -7.28
CA PHE A 951 -3.93 25.75 -7.04
C PHE A 951 -3.83 27.27 -7.23
N SER A 952 -4.47 27.84 -8.25
CA SER A 952 -4.56 29.28 -8.45
C SER A 952 -5.23 29.97 -7.26
N THR A 953 -6.26 29.37 -6.67
CA THR A 953 -6.91 29.90 -5.45
C THR A 953 -5.94 29.90 -4.26
N ILE A 954 -5.13 28.85 -4.10
CA ILE A 954 -4.10 28.74 -3.05
C ILE A 954 -3.00 29.77 -3.27
N SER A 955 -2.46 29.84 -4.50
CA SER A 955 -1.43 30.80 -4.91
C SER A 955 -1.89 32.24 -4.62
N ALA A 956 -3.09 32.60 -5.06
CA ALA A 956 -3.68 33.90 -4.79
C ALA A 956 -3.81 34.18 -3.29
N ALA A 957 -4.30 33.23 -2.49
CA ALA A 957 -4.46 33.40 -1.05
C ALA A 957 -3.13 33.66 -0.32
N ILE A 958 -2.08 32.88 -0.64
CA ILE A 958 -0.74 33.03 -0.06
C ILE A 958 -0.12 34.37 -0.49
N ILE A 959 -0.12 34.67 -1.79
CA ILE A 959 0.48 35.89 -2.34
C ILE A 959 -0.20 37.13 -1.76
N VAL A 960 -1.53 37.16 -1.68
CA VAL A 960 -2.27 38.31 -1.13
C VAL A 960 -1.95 38.54 0.34
N GLU A 961 -1.83 37.48 1.15
CA GLU A 961 -1.50 37.61 2.57
C GLU A 961 -0.06 38.09 2.80
N ILE A 962 0.93 37.52 2.10
CA ILE A 962 2.33 37.96 2.17
C ILE A 962 2.45 39.40 1.67
N ARG A 963 1.82 39.74 0.54
CA ARG A 963 1.80 41.10 -0.01
C ARG A 963 1.21 42.09 1.00
N HIS A 964 0.12 41.74 1.67
CA HIS A 964 -0.48 42.61 2.70
C HIS A 964 0.47 42.83 3.89
N SER A 965 1.17 41.78 4.32
CA SER A 965 2.19 41.88 5.38
C SER A 965 3.35 42.78 4.96
N LEU A 966 3.83 42.67 3.71
CA LEU A 966 4.87 43.55 3.17
C LEU A 966 4.44 45.02 3.10
N HIS A 967 3.16 45.31 2.82
CA HIS A 967 2.64 46.69 2.81
C HIS A 967 2.46 47.30 4.20
N LYS A 968 2.38 46.48 5.26
CA LYS A 968 2.28 46.98 6.66
C LYS A 968 3.62 47.41 7.23
N ILE A 969 4.73 47.03 6.60
CA ILE A 969 6.07 47.40 7.04
C ILE A 969 6.23 48.91 6.98
N SER A 970 6.54 49.51 8.13
CA SER A 970 6.66 50.97 8.27
C SER A 970 8.12 51.44 8.29
N CYS A 971 9.06 50.53 8.56
CA CYS A 971 10.49 50.81 8.67
C CYS A 971 11.31 49.87 7.78
N ALA A 972 12.37 50.39 7.15
CA ALA A 972 13.25 49.63 6.25
C ALA A 972 13.91 48.40 6.91
N GLU A 973 14.10 48.44 8.23
CA GLU A 973 14.74 47.39 9.04
C GLU A 973 13.87 46.14 9.26
N GLU A 974 12.56 46.21 8.98
CA GLU A 974 11.62 45.09 9.16
C GLU A 974 11.49 44.19 7.92
N VAL A 975 12.07 44.59 6.78
CA VAL A 975 12.05 43.79 5.54
C VAL A 975 13.10 42.67 5.64
N THR A 976 12.64 41.47 6.02
CA THR A 976 13.48 40.27 6.15
C THR A 976 13.02 39.18 5.17
N THR A 977 13.98 38.41 4.65
CA THR A 977 13.71 37.24 3.81
C THR A 977 13.36 36.05 4.71
N PRO A 978 12.21 35.39 4.53
CA PRO A 978 11.81 34.26 5.37
C PRO A 978 12.67 33.01 5.08
N GLU A 979 13.10 32.32 6.14
CA GLU A 979 13.93 31.10 6.03
C GLU A 979 13.08 29.83 6.22
N SER A 980 11.98 29.93 6.96
CA SER A 980 11.10 28.82 7.29
C SER A 980 9.64 29.18 7.09
N VAL A 981 8.80 28.14 7.06
CA VAL A 981 7.35 28.28 6.97
C VAL A 981 6.78 29.06 8.18
N GLN A 982 7.49 29.08 9.33
CA GLN A 982 7.06 29.80 10.53
C GLN A 982 7.27 31.32 10.42
N ASP A 983 8.14 31.76 9.52
CA ASP A 983 8.43 33.17 9.26
C ASP A 983 7.37 33.82 8.35
N LEU A 984 6.46 33.01 7.80
CA LEU A 984 5.37 33.47 6.96
C LEU A 984 4.12 33.82 7.79
N PRO A 985 3.23 34.68 7.26
CA PRO A 985 1.94 34.95 7.87
C PRO A 985 1.10 33.67 8.11
N PRO A 986 0.16 33.68 9.07
CA PRO A 986 -0.64 32.53 9.50
C PRO A 986 -1.21 31.59 8.43
N LEU A 987 -1.93 32.11 7.42
CA LEU A 987 -2.55 31.28 6.40
C LEU A 987 -1.47 30.72 5.45
N SER A 988 -0.51 31.55 5.08
CA SER A 988 0.64 31.21 4.23
C SER A 988 1.49 30.11 4.88
N SER A 989 1.74 30.22 6.18
CA SER A 989 2.43 29.22 6.99
C SER A 989 1.67 27.89 7.00
N CYS A 990 0.35 27.93 7.24
CA CYS A 990 -0.49 26.73 7.25
C CYS A 990 -0.52 26.03 5.87
N LEU A 991 -0.86 26.77 4.81
CA LEU A 991 -0.99 26.24 3.45
C LEU A 991 0.35 25.71 2.92
N LEU A 992 1.41 26.50 3.03
CA LEU A 992 2.74 26.08 2.55
C LEU A 992 3.28 24.91 3.38
N GLY A 993 3.01 24.88 4.69
CA GLY A 993 3.36 23.75 5.56
C GLY A 993 2.63 22.45 5.20
N VAL A 994 1.43 22.52 4.62
CA VAL A 994 0.71 21.36 4.08
C VAL A 994 1.28 20.97 2.71
N ILE A 995 1.46 21.92 1.80
CA ILE A 995 1.95 21.70 0.44
C ILE A 995 3.33 21.03 0.45
N LEU A 996 4.25 21.53 1.27
CA LEU A 996 5.64 21.06 1.35
C LEU A 996 5.79 19.63 1.93
N LYS A 997 4.75 19.06 2.56
CA LYS A 997 4.77 17.67 3.01
C LYS A 997 4.67 16.67 1.85
N SER A 998 4.08 17.06 0.72
CA SER A 998 3.87 16.20 -0.44
C SER A 998 4.64 16.73 -1.67
N PRO A 999 5.64 15.98 -2.19
CA PRO A 999 6.45 16.43 -3.32
C PRO A 999 5.63 16.72 -4.59
N ASN A 1000 4.58 15.94 -4.82
CA ASN A 1000 3.76 16.07 -6.03
C ASN A 1000 2.78 17.25 -5.94
N VAL A 1001 2.18 17.50 -4.77
CA VAL A 1001 1.41 18.73 -4.50
C VAL A 1001 2.32 19.95 -4.61
N THR A 1002 3.54 19.88 -4.08
CA THR A 1002 4.55 20.95 -4.21
C THR A 1002 4.84 21.26 -5.68
N ARG A 1003 5.03 20.24 -6.53
CA ARG A 1003 5.30 20.44 -7.96
C ARG A 1003 4.12 21.10 -8.69
N SER A 1004 2.90 20.66 -8.43
CA SER A 1004 1.70 21.26 -9.03
C SER A 1004 1.51 22.71 -8.60
N PHE A 1005 1.74 23.02 -7.32
CA PHE A 1005 1.74 24.39 -6.80
C PHE A 1005 2.81 25.26 -7.48
N LEU A 1006 4.05 24.79 -7.61
CA LEU A 1006 5.11 25.53 -8.29
C LEU A 1006 4.83 25.75 -9.79
N THR A 1007 4.16 24.80 -10.43
CA THR A 1007 3.78 24.92 -11.85
C THR A 1007 2.72 26.02 -12.05
N ASP A 1008 1.69 26.04 -11.21
CA ASP A 1008 0.67 27.10 -11.20
C ASP A 1008 1.27 28.48 -10.85
N LEU A 1009 2.18 28.52 -9.87
CA LEU A 1009 2.90 29.74 -9.49
C LEU A 1009 3.77 30.27 -10.64
N ASN A 1010 4.46 29.38 -11.38
CA ASN A 1010 5.22 29.75 -12.57
C ASN A 1010 4.32 30.34 -13.66
N ALA A 1011 3.20 29.68 -13.95
CA ALA A 1011 2.24 30.13 -14.95
C ALA A 1011 1.66 31.51 -14.61
N SER A 1012 1.36 31.77 -13.33
CA SER A 1012 0.84 33.07 -12.84
C SER A 1012 1.86 34.21 -12.95
N VAL A 1013 3.16 33.90 -12.81
CA VAL A 1013 4.23 34.88 -13.04
C VAL A 1013 4.42 35.10 -14.54
N ASP A 1014 4.47 34.04 -15.35
CA ASP A 1014 4.67 34.12 -16.80
C ASP A 1014 3.55 34.87 -17.52
N SER A 1015 2.29 34.69 -17.10
CA SER A 1015 1.13 35.39 -17.66
C SER A 1015 1.14 36.90 -17.43
N GLY A 1016 1.89 37.38 -16.43
CA GLY A 1016 1.88 38.79 -16.02
C GLY A 1016 0.73 39.17 -15.09
N ASP A 1017 0.02 38.19 -14.52
CA ASP A 1017 -1.04 38.45 -13.53
C ASP A 1017 -0.48 39.05 -12.22
N ILE A 1018 0.82 38.90 -11.97
CA ILE A 1018 1.56 39.45 -10.84
C ILE A 1018 2.54 40.53 -11.32
N ASP A 1019 2.03 41.72 -11.60
CA ASP A 1019 2.84 42.84 -12.13
C ASP A 1019 3.47 43.74 -11.05
N SER A 1020 2.90 43.76 -9.84
CA SER A 1020 3.39 44.65 -8.78
C SER A 1020 4.72 44.18 -8.16
N VAL A 1021 5.65 45.11 -7.89
CA VAL A 1021 6.91 44.83 -7.18
C VAL A 1021 6.69 44.11 -5.85
N THR A 1022 5.64 44.49 -5.11
CA THR A 1022 5.28 43.84 -3.84
C THR A 1022 4.66 42.46 -4.03
N GLY A 1023 4.02 42.19 -5.17
CA GLY A 1023 3.58 40.86 -5.57
C GLY A 1023 4.74 39.94 -5.95
N LEU A 1024 5.68 40.42 -6.77
CA LEU A 1024 6.89 39.67 -7.12
C LEU A 1024 7.78 39.39 -5.90
N ALA A 1025 7.88 40.34 -4.96
CA ALA A 1025 8.54 40.12 -3.67
C ALA A 1025 7.82 39.06 -2.81
N ALA A 1026 6.49 39.02 -2.83
CA ALA A 1026 5.73 37.98 -2.13
C ALA A 1026 6.01 36.58 -2.72
N VAL A 1027 6.10 36.46 -4.05
CA VAL A 1027 6.49 35.20 -4.70
C VAL A 1027 7.91 34.79 -4.30
N LEU A 1028 8.86 35.72 -4.28
CA LEU A 1028 10.23 35.44 -3.82
C LEU A 1028 10.30 34.97 -2.37
N ASN A 1029 9.46 35.52 -1.48
CA ASN A 1029 9.34 35.05 -0.10
C ASN A 1029 8.85 33.59 -0.03
N ILE A 1030 7.91 33.19 -0.90
CA ILE A 1030 7.47 31.79 -0.99
C ILE A 1030 8.65 30.91 -1.46
N LEU A 1031 9.34 31.30 -2.53
CA LEU A 1031 10.46 30.54 -3.09
C LEU A 1031 11.63 30.42 -2.11
N ALA A 1032 11.85 31.43 -1.25
CA ALA A 1032 12.90 31.42 -0.22
C ALA A 1032 12.66 30.27 0.77
N VAL A 1033 11.44 30.12 1.25
CA VAL A 1033 11.07 29.01 2.13
C VAL A 1033 11.14 27.66 1.41
N VAL A 1034 10.69 27.57 0.16
CA VAL A 1034 10.76 26.33 -0.64
C VAL A 1034 12.21 25.90 -0.89
N ARG A 1035 13.11 26.86 -1.14
CA ARG A 1035 14.55 26.61 -1.39
C ARG A 1035 15.21 25.83 -0.26
N HIS A 1036 14.91 26.13 0.99
CA HIS A 1036 15.51 25.47 2.15
C HIS A 1036 15.19 23.96 2.25
N MET A 1037 14.21 23.46 1.48
CA MET A 1037 13.89 22.03 1.39
C MET A 1037 14.86 21.23 0.48
N GLY A 1038 15.69 21.89 -0.33
CA GLY A 1038 16.71 21.25 -1.17
C GLY A 1038 16.19 20.42 -2.36
N LYS A 1039 14.90 20.52 -2.69
CA LYS A 1039 14.21 19.75 -3.76
C LYS A 1039 13.59 20.71 -4.80
N ASN A 1040 13.27 20.22 -6.01
CA ASN A 1040 12.64 20.98 -7.11
C ASN A 1040 13.46 22.16 -7.67
N LYS A 1041 14.79 21.99 -7.81
CA LYS A 1041 15.71 23.04 -8.29
C LYS A 1041 15.35 23.56 -9.68
N SER A 1042 14.91 22.70 -10.59
CA SER A 1042 14.50 23.05 -11.96
C SER A 1042 13.31 24.00 -11.99
N GLU A 1043 12.25 23.67 -11.24
CA GLU A 1043 11.02 24.47 -11.17
C GLU A 1043 11.30 25.82 -10.48
N LEU A 1044 12.11 25.83 -9.41
CA LEU A 1044 12.54 27.06 -8.76
C LEU A 1044 13.32 27.97 -9.73
N LYS A 1045 14.26 27.41 -10.49
CA LYS A 1045 15.06 28.18 -11.46
C LYS A 1045 14.19 28.79 -12.56
N SER A 1046 13.21 28.04 -13.07
CA SER A 1046 12.25 28.55 -14.06
C SER A 1046 11.50 29.78 -13.53
N ILE A 1047 10.92 29.69 -12.34
CA ILE A 1047 10.14 30.78 -11.74
C ILE A 1047 11.04 31.99 -11.47
N VAL A 1048 12.24 31.77 -10.93
CA VAL A 1048 13.22 32.82 -10.65
C VAL A 1048 13.60 33.59 -11.92
N VAL A 1049 13.83 32.91 -13.04
CA VAL A 1049 14.11 33.56 -14.33
C VAL A 1049 12.92 34.39 -14.81
N SER A 1050 11.70 33.88 -14.67
CA SER A 1050 10.49 34.63 -15.03
C SER A 1050 10.29 35.88 -14.17
N ILE A 1051 10.54 35.77 -12.85
CA ILE A 1051 10.53 36.92 -11.93
C ILE A 1051 11.60 37.94 -12.32
N GLN A 1052 12.81 37.50 -12.69
CA GLN A 1052 13.89 38.39 -13.13
C GLN A 1052 13.46 39.23 -14.34
N ARG A 1053 12.85 38.61 -15.36
CA ARG A 1053 12.33 39.32 -16.54
C ARG A 1053 11.26 40.35 -16.17
N GLN A 1054 10.41 40.06 -15.18
CA GLN A 1054 9.36 40.98 -14.75
C GLN A 1054 9.89 42.12 -13.87
N LEU A 1055 10.78 41.84 -12.90
CA LEU A 1055 11.40 42.87 -12.04
C LEU A 1055 12.23 43.88 -12.83
N GLN A 1056 12.86 43.47 -13.94
CA GLN A 1056 13.60 44.37 -14.83
C GLN A 1056 12.70 45.46 -15.45
N LYS A 1057 11.41 45.18 -15.67
CA LYS A 1057 10.45 46.18 -16.20
C LYS A 1057 10.17 47.33 -15.21
N HIS A 1058 10.41 47.11 -13.91
CA HIS A 1058 10.16 48.09 -12.85
C HIS A 1058 11.40 48.89 -12.42
N TYR A 1059 12.55 48.61 -13.03
CA TYR A 1059 13.80 49.35 -12.79
C TYR A 1059 13.69 50.89 -12.98
N PRO A 1060 12.95 51.41 -13.99
CA PRO A 1060 12.84 52.87 -14.18
C PRO A 1060 12.02 53.59 -13.11
N ILE A 1061 11.07 52.89 -12.46
CA ILE A 1061 10.04 53.49 -11.60
C ILE A 1061 10.52 53.64 -10.14
N THR A 1062 11.55 52.88 -9.73
CA THR A 1062 12.07 52.85 -8.35
C THR A 1062 13.32 53.72 -8.15
N GLY A 1063 13.88 54.28 -9.22
CA GLY A 1063 15.09 55.10 -9.20
C GLY A 1063 14.93 56.53 -8.66
N GLU A 1064 13.71 57.09 -8.66
CA GLU A 1064 13.49 58.53 -8.41
C GLU A 1064 13.17 58.91 -6.95
N ASP A 1065 12.79 57.97 -6.07
CA ASP A 1065 12.33 58.28 -4.69
C ASP A 1065 13.22 57.65 -3.61
N THR A 1066 14.10 58.44 -3.01
CA THR A 1066 15.15 58.00 -2.06
C THR A 1066 14.69 57.73 -0.62
N GLY A 1067 13.40 57.52 -0.37
CA GLY A 1067 12.87 57.31 1.00
C GLY A 1067 11.65 56.40 1.12
N ASN A 1068 11.25 55.69 0.06
CA ASN A 1068 10.00 54.93 0.04
C ASN A 1068 10.23 53.44 0.37
N VAL A 1069 9.46 52.87 1.30
CA VAL A 1069 9.47 51.44 1.69
C VAL A 1069 9.41 50.51 0.47
N LYS A 1070 8.76 50.93 -0.62
CA LYS A 1070 8.72 50.20 -1.90
C LYS A 1070 10.11 49.94 -2.52
N ARG A 1071 11.06 50.87 -2.36
CA ARG A 1071 12.43 50.71 -2.84
C ARG A 1071 13.20 49.68 -2.02
N VAL A 1072 13.00 49.68 -0.70
CA VAL A 1072 13.62 48.67 0.19
C VAL A 1072 13.10 47.27 -0.12
N ILE A 1073 11.79 47.13 -0.38
CA ILE A 1073 11.20 45.85 -0.82
C ILE A 1073 11.80 45.40 -2.17
N TYR A 1074 12.01 46.33 -3.10
CA TYR A 1074 12.65 46.03 -4.40
C TYR A 1074 14.11 45.57 -4.24
N GLU A 1075 14.90 46.28 -3.43
CA GLU A 1075 16.30 45.93 -3.15
C GLU A 1075 16.41 44.57 -2.44
N SER A 1076 15.52 44.29 -1.48
CA SER A 1076 15.43 42.98 -0.82
C SER A 1076 15.01 41.85 -1.77
N ALA A 1077 14.07 42.13 -2.68
CA ALA A 1077 13.65 41.18 -3.71
C ALA A 1077 14.80 40.86 -4.66
N ILE A 1078 15.56 41.86 -5.12
CA ILE A 1078 16.75 41.65 -5.95
C ILE A 1078 17.82 40.86 -5.20
N LYS A 1079 18.07 41.17 -3.92
CA LYS A 1079 19.02 40.41 -3.11
C LYS A 1079 18.64 38.93 -3.03
N THR A 1080 17.38 38.65 -2.70
CA THR A 1080 16.85 37.28 -2.60
C THR A 1080 16.90 36.57 -3.96
N LEU A 1081 16.56 37.28 -5.05
CA LEU A 1081 16.64 36.78 -6.42
C LEU A 1081 18.08 36.39 -6.80
N ASN A 1082 19.05 37.25 -6.51
CA ASN A 1082 20.47 36.99 -6.80
C ASN A 1082 20.98 35.81 -5.98
N GLU A 1083 20.61 35.71 -4.70
CA GLU A 1083 20.97 34.56 -3.86
C GLU A 1083 20.38 33.24 -4.38
N MET A 1084 19.24 33.28 -5.08
CA MET A 1084 18.62 32.11 -5.71
C MET A 1084 19.21 31.79 -7.09
N LEU A 1085 19.68 32.79 -7.84
CA LEU A 1085 20.35 32.63 -9.14
C LEU A 1085 21.78 32.09 -9.02
N MET A 1086 22.41 32.26 -7.85
CA MET A 1086 23.75 31.73 -7.53
C MET A 1086 23.75 30.22 -7.17
N LEU A 1087 22.60 29.54 -7.27
CA LEU A 1087 22.40 28.09 -7.11
C LEU A 1087 22.26 27.39 -8.46
#